data_AF-A0A5B2UVN9-F1
#
_entry.id   AF-A0A5B2UVN9-F1
#
_cell.length_a   1.000
_cell.length_b   1.000
_cell.length_c   1.000
_cell.angle_alpha   90.00
_cell.angle_beta   90.00
_cell.angle_gamma   90.00
#
_symmetry.space_group_name_H-M   'P 1'
#
loop_
_entity.id
_entity.type
_entity.pdbx_description
1 polymer ?
#
loop_
_entity_poly.entity_id
_entity_poly.type
_entity_poly.pdbx_seq_one_letter_code
_entity_poly.pdbx_strand_id
1 'polypeptide(L)'
;MNAVERSLRQQLSQTQQEHHTATEQIHQLQTALAQALEQVSASHEQLHTANARRHLAEQRLIKTRASMTYRLGYELKVGIRTLGGWVRLPATLFKLYRQARKNRALTQTNARIERVPLPAVRAIMATPTPQPLENARHIRNHLLPGANHSSKGLKVACVMDEFSYEAYRHECQLLQLTPANSLAELQAFQPELLFIESAWCGKDALWKNKVGHNSEELRGVLKWCKAHGVPTVFWNKEDPVHFETFLSTAKQFDTVFTTDIDCIHRYKGALGHERVYLLPFACQPVLHNPIELYQRKDALCFAGAYYVRYPERTRDLDHFLRDLPQFRPLDIFDRNLEKQDPNYQFPLAYRPYIVGTLSSAHMDLAYKGYRYGVNLNSIKQSQSMFARRIFELLGSNTLTVSNFSRGLRLLFGDLVITSDNSAQVLQRLTMLTDTPQNSAKLRLAGLRKVMQEHTYAHRLSYVMTKVNGSAKHDSLPSICLLACAADDTEFQALGRHLQRQRYANVVMYVAVNFEACPLDPRLRLLSYQQLNTLTLEELANDASWFGTMLAEDYYGANYLLDLALAASYSQATVIGKVTHYAANSGAIQLHNADQEYRHASAIAARCSLIKTSSLPRQTAGDWLNGSQTLEYRDPQGLAIDAFNYCKNAANNNEQQVSETVDDLEINTGIHLDQLLQRAEAIPALKTSTHNAQFSGQTLARQFGPISSRVLQDRIDGETWHISSSLADGKHEYWYAKQVLSVAQLGGAPLKLCLDATPGLNIQLVVLFLDTHEQRIGHSMAPANRNQTCDIPPETAHLRLGLRVYGSGTAAITALLLGHRNLQPSTLLAKARHLLLTNHYPAYDDLYRNGFVHTRVIAYQKRGIAVDVFRLRANQSAGYQEFENVDVMTGSQDSLVKMLESGSYNVVLVHFLDPSMWEVLRRYAQSIRIIVWVHGAEIQPWWRRVYNSNSEEHRQLAKLDSEKRLHFWHNLLAPMPANLKLVFVSRHFAEEVMEDLGFRLPDAQYEIIHNPIDTVLFSYEEKPVEQRRKILSIRPYASAKYANDLSVRAIELLALKPYFAELEFHLVGDGTLFEETLAPLRKYPNVKIENRFLRQQEIAALHKQYGIFLCPSRADTHGVSRDEAMASGLVPITNGVTAIPEFVDERCAILAPANDAEALAAGIARLVETPQLFHELSMAARARIERQTSMNRILAQELKLIDV
;
A
#
# COMPACT_ATOMS: atom_id res chain seq x y z
N MET A 1 -31.90 -13.91 -75.28
CA MET A 1 -31.57 -14.19 -73.87
C MET A 1 -30.12 -13.85 -73.49
N ASN A 2 -29.08 -14.17 -74.28
CA ASN A 2 -27.68 -13.98 -73.87
C ASN A 2 -27.14 -12.52 -73.78
N ALA A 3 -27.77 -11.53 -74.41
CA ALA A 3 -27.28 -10.14 -74.37
C ALA A 3 -27.70 -9.39 -73.09
N VAL A 4 -28.89 -9.67 -72.57
CA VAL A 4 -29.44 -9.02 -71.37
C VAL A 4 -28.72 -9.50 -70.12
N GLU A 5 -28.37 -10.79 -70.04
CA GLU A 5 -27.64 -11.36 -68.91
C GLU A 5 -26.20 -10.81 -68.80
N ARG A 6 -25.53 -10.58 -69.93
CA ARG A 6 -24.20 -9.92 -69.94
C ARG A 6 -24.27 -8.48 -69.45
N SER A 7 -25.27 -7.72 -69.90
CA SER A 7 -25.49 -6.34 -69.44
C SER A 7 -25.74 -6.27 -67.93
N LEU A 8 -26.54 -7.18 -67.39
CA LEU A 8 -26.84 -7.26 -65.96
C LEU A 8 -25.62 -7.65 -65.12
N ARG A 9 -24.77 -8.58 -65.58
CA ARG A 9 -23.52 -8.93 -64.87
C ARG A 9 -22.52 -7.77 -64.88
N GLN A 10 -22.45 -7.01 -65.96
CA GLN A 10 -21.59 -5.85 -66.06
C GLN A 10 -22.05 -4.72 -65.13
N GLN A 11 -23.36 -4.46 -65.09
CA GLN A 11 -23.95 -3.52 -64.13
C GLN A 11 -23.73 -3.97 -62.68
N LEU A 12 -23.93 -5.26 -62.37
CA LEU A 12 -23.70 -5.80 -61.03
C LEU A 12 -22.23 -5.67 -60.59
N SER A 13 -21.28 -5.98 -61.48
CA SER A 13 -19.85 -5.82 -61.21
C SER A 13 -19.49 -4.35 -60.95
N GLN A 14 -20.06 -3.42 -61.72
CA GLN A 14 -19.82 -2.00 -61.55
C GLN A 14 -20.39 -1.49 -60.22
N THR A 15 -21.63 -1.89 -59.88
CA THR A 15 -22.25 -1.56 -58.59
C THR A 15 -21.51 -2.18 -57.40
N GLN A 16 -20.97 -3.39 -57.53
CA GLN A 16 -20.14 -4.03 -56.50
C GLN A 16 -18.82 -3.28 -56.27
N GLN A 17 -18.20 -2.80 -57.34
CA GLN A 17 -16.95 -2.03 -57.26
C GLN A 17 -17.19 -0.63 -56.67
N GLU A 18 -18.29 0.02 -57.03
CA GLU A 18 -18.74 1.28 -56.42
C GLU A 18 -19.06 1.10 -54.92
N HIS A 19 -19.74 0.01 -54.56
CA HIS A 19 -20.02 -0.33 -53.16
C HIS A 19 -18.74 -0.58 -52.36
N HIS A 20 -17.76 -1.30 -52.93
CA HIS A 20 -16.48 -1.57 -52.27
C HIS A 20 -15.70 -0.27 -52.00
N THR A 21 -15.63 0.61 -53.01
CA THR A 21 -14.96 1.91 -52.91
C THR A 21 -15.65 2.82 -51.88
N ALA A 22 -16.98 2.83 -51.85
CA ALA A 22 -17.76 3.57 -50.84
C ALA A 22 -17.56 3.00 -49.43
N THR A 23 -17.44 1.68 -49.28
CA THR A 23 -17.20 1.01 -47.99
C THR A 23 -15.81 1.35 -47.45
N GLU A 24 -14.78 1.39 -48.30
CA GLU A 24 -13.44 1.82 -47.92
C GLU A 24 -13.41 3.31 -47.52
N GLN A 25 -14.11 4.18 -48.27
CA GLN A 25 -14.23 5.59 -47.90
C GLN A 25 -14.96 5.79 -46.57
N ILE A 26 -16.04 5.04 -46.32
CA ILE A 26 -16.75 5.07 -45.03
C ILE A 26 -15.83 4.59 -43.90
N HIS A 27 -15.05 3.53 -44.12
CA HIS A 27 -14.10 3.03 -43.12
C HIS A 27 -12.99 4.05 -42.82
N GLN A 28 -12.47 4.73 -43.84
CA GLN A 28 -11.51 5.82 -43.68
C GLN A 28 -12.12 7.01 -42.93
N LEU A 29 -13.36 7.39 -43.24
CA LEU A 29 -14.08 8.47 -42.55
C LEU A 29 -14.42 8.11 -41.10
N GLN A 30 -14.80 6.85 -40.81
CA GLN A 30 -15.05 6.37 -39.45
C GLN A 30 -13.77 6.34 -38.61
N THR A 31 -12.65 5.92 -39.21
CA THR A 31 -11.35 5.94 -38.55
C THR A 31 -10.90 7.38 -38.28
N ALA A 32 -11.08 8.28 -39.25
CA ALA A 32 -10.81 9.70 -39.07
C ALA A 32 -11.72 10.35 -38.02
N LEU A 33 -13.00 9.96 -37.95
CA LEU A 33 -13.96 10.45 -36.96
C LEU A 33 -13.64 9.94 -35.55
N ALA A 34 -13.25 8.66 -35.40
CA ALA A 34 -12.83 8.10 -34.13
C ALA A 34 -11.55 8.78 -33.62
N GLN A 35 -10.57 8.99 -34.50
CA GLN A 35 -9.36 9.76 -34.19
C GLN A 35 -9.69 11.22 -33.85
N ALA A 36 -10.64 11.84 -34.55
CA ALA A 36 -11.09 13.19 -34.26
C ALA A 36 -11.84 13.28 -32.92
N LEU A 37 -12.67 12.30 -32.57
CA LEU A 37 -13.40 12.25 -31.29
C LEU A 37 -12.44 11.99 -30.12
N GLU A 38 -11.45 11.13 -30.29
CA GLU A 38 -10.39 10.90 -29.32
C GLU A 38 -9.52 12.15 -29.16
N GLN A 39 -9.19 12.84 -30.26
CA GLN A 39 -8.53 14.14 -30.23
C GLN A 39 -9.40 15.21 -29.57
N VAL A 40 -10.71 15.23 -29.77
CA VAL A 40 -11.63 16.19 -29.14
C VAL A 40 -11.78 15.91 -27.65
N SER A 41 -11.86 14.64 -27.24
CA SER A 41 -11.93 14.24 -25.82
C SER A 41 -10.62 14.56 -25.09
N ALA A 42 -9.48 14.19 -25.68
CA ALA A 42 -8.15 14.56 -25.17
C ALA A 42 -7.97 16.09 -25.16
N SER A 43 -8.47 16.80 -26.18
CA SER A 43 -8.47 18.27 -26.21
C SER A 43 -9.40 18.87 -25.17
N HIS A 44 -10.53 18.24 -24.84
CA HIS A 44 -11.45 18.69 -23.80
C HIS A 44 -10.83 18.52 -22.41
N GLU A 45 -10.17 17.40 -22.15
CA GLU A 45 -9.47 17.13 -20.90
C GLU A 45 -8.23 18.03 -20.75
N GLN A 46 -7.49 18.24 -21.85
CA GLN A 46 -6.43 19.24 -21.93
C GLN A 46 -6.97 20.65 -21.75
N LEU A 47 -8.13 21.00 -22.31
CA LEU A 47 -8.78 22.32 -22.15
C LEU A 47 -9.24 22.52 -20.71
N HIS A 48 -9.81 21.51 -20.05
CA HIS A 48 -10.18 21.58 -18.64
C HIS A 48 -8.96 21.73 -17.74
N THR A 49 -7.90 20.95 -17.99
CA THR A 49 -6.65 21.05 -17.25
C THR A 49 -5.94 22.37 -17.52
N ALA A 50 -5.94 22.83 -18.77
CA ALA A 50 -5.40 24.12 -19.18
C ALA A 50 -6.23 25.28 -18.64
N ASN A 51 -7.56 25.17 -18.54
CA ASN A 51 -8.42 26.17 -17.92
C ASN A 51 -8.24 26.19 -16.41
N ALA A 52 -8.05 25.05 -15.75
CA ALA A 52 -7.71 24.98 -14.34
C ALA A 52 -6.32 25.59 -14.07
N ARG A 53 -5.33 25.28 -14.92
CA ARG A 53 -3.99 25.89 -14.88
C ARG A 53 -4.01 27.37 -15.23
N ARG A 54 -4.82 27.79 -16.21
CA ARG A 54 -5.05 29.19 -16.61
C ARG A 54 -5.72 29.94 -15.48
N HIS A 55 -6.74 29.40 -14.84
CA HIS A 55 -7.34 30.02 -13.66
C HIS A 55 -6.36 30.09 -12.48
N LEU A 56 -5.55 29.05 -12.25
CA LEU A 56 -4.52 29.10 -11.20
C LEU A 56 -3.42 30.12 -11.54
N ALA A 57 -3.03 30.21 -12.82
CA ALA A 57 -2.05 31.14 -13.33
C ALA A 57 -2.58 32.57 -13.35
N GLU A 58 -3.85 32.79 -13.71
CA GLU A 58 -4.56 34.06 -13.64
C GLU A 58 -4.72 34.48 -12.19
N GLN A 59 -5.09 33.59 -11.28
CA GLN A 59 -5.10 33.89 -9.84
C GLN A 59 -3.70 34.23 -9.31
N ARG A 60 -2.64 33.54 -9.78
CA ARG A 60 -1.25 33.89 -9.46
C ARG A 60 -0.84 35.20 -10.11
N LEU A 61 -1.23 35.49 -11.34
CA LEU A 61 -0.91 36.71 -12.08
C LEU A 61 -1.63 37.92 -11.47
N ILE A 62 -2.90 37.75 -11.07
CA ILE A 62 -3.71 38.73 -10.34
C ILE A 62 -3.07 38.96 -8.96
N LYS A 63 -2.69 37.90 -8.22
CA LYS A 63 -1.97 38.04 -6.93
C LYS A 63 -0.61 38.71 -7.09
N THR A 64 0.16 38.37 -8.12
CA THR A 64 1.49 38.95 -8.39
C THR A 64 1.36 40.41 -8.83
N ARG A 65 0.43 40.76 -9.72
CA ARG A 65 0.15 42.15 -10.14
C ARG A 65 -0.47 42.99 -9.01
N ALA A 66 -1.21 42.35 -8.10
CA ALA A 66 -1.71 42.98 -6.88
C ALA A 66 -0.65 43.06 -5.77
N SER A 67 0.47 42.33 -5.89
CA SER A 67 1.52 42.35 -4.87
C SER A 67 2.22 43.71 -4.82
N MET A 68 2.54 44.14 -3.61
CA MET A 68 3.20 45.42 -3.38
C MET A 68 4.56 45.49 -4.08
N THR A 69 5.30 44.39 -4.14
CA THR A 69 6.62 44.31 -4.77
C THR A 69 6.55 44.55 -6.28
N TYR A 70 5.54 43.98 -6.95
CA TYR A 70 5.34 44.20 -8.39
C TYR A 70 4.89 45.64 -8.69
N ARG A 71 3.96 46.20 -7.90
CA ARG A 71 3.51 47.59 -8.06
C ARG A 71 4.63 48.60 -7.80
N LEU A 72 5.45 48.36 -6.78
CA LEU A 72 6.64 49.17 -6.49
C LEU A 72 7.64 49.14 -7.65
N GLY A 73 7.96 47.94 -8.16
CA GLY A 73 8.86 47.78 -9.31
C GLY A 73 8.31 48.41 -10.59
N TYR A 74 7.00 48.33 -10.82
CA TYR A 74 6.33 48.96 -11.96
C TYR A 74 6.39 50.50 -11.90
N GLU A 75 6.04 51.11 -10.76
CA GLU A 75 6.08 52.57 -10.60
C GLU A 75 7.51 53.13 -10.64
N LEU A 76 8.51 52.41 -10.11
CA LEU A 76 9.93 52.78 -10.26
C LEU A 76 10.36 52.75 -11.74
N LYS A 77 9.96 51.70 -12.48
CA LYS A 77 10.30 51.56 -13.90
C LYS A 77 9.63 52.62 -14.79
N VAL A 78 8.37 52.98 -14.52
CA VAL A 78 7.62 53.98 -15.29
C VAL A 78 8.03 55.40 -14.89
N GLY A 79 8.21 55.66 -13.59
CA GLY A 79 8.61 56.96 -13.07
C GLY A 79 9.99 57.41 -13.55
N ILE A 80 10.92 56.47 -13.76
CA ILE A 80 12.28 56.79 -14.22
C ILE A 80 12.33 57.15 -15.73
N ARG A 81 11.30 56.81 -16.51
CA ARG A 81 11.31 56.96 -17.98
C ARG A 81 10.81 58.30 -18.50
N THR A 82 10.21 59.16 -17.68
CA THR A 82 9.70 60.48 -18.11
C THR A 82 9.93 61.54 -17.04
N LEU A 83 10.22 62.79 -17.45
CA LEU A 83 10.44 63.93 -16.53
C LEU A 83 9.23 64.17 -15.59
N GLY A 84 8.01 64.06 -16.10
CA GLY A 84 6.79 64.17 -15.30
C GLY A 84 6.56 62.99 -14.33
N GLY A 85 7.05 61.80 -14.67
CA GLY A 85 7.02 60.62 -13.81
C GLY A 85 8.00 60.73 -12.64
N TRP A 86 9.21 61.27 -12.91
CA TRP A 86 10.27 61.45 -11.90
C TRP A 86 9.86 62.38 -10.77
N VAL A 87 9.21 63.51 -11.12
CA VAL A 87 8.72 64.50 -10.13
C VAL A 87 7.57 63.94 -9.28
N ARG A 88 6.74 63.05 -9.84
CA ARG A 88 5.60 62.43 -9.13
C ARG A 88 6.00 61.21 -8.32
N LEU A 89 7.14 60.59 -8.62
CA LEU A 89 7.60 59.34 -8.03
C LEU A 89 7.66 59.36 -6.49
N PRO A 90 8.19 60.40 -5.81
CA PRO A 90 8.22 60.44 -4.34
C PRO A 90 6.81 60.40 -3.74
N ALA A 91 5.85 61.13 -4.33
CA ALA A 91 4.47 61.15 -3.86
C ALA A 91 3.74 59.82 -4.13
N THR A 92 4.00 59.17 -5.26
CA THR A 92 3.44 57.86 -5.60
C THR A 92 3.99 56.75 -4.70
N LEU A 93 5.30 56.77 -4.42
CA LEU A 93 5.96 55.85 -3.47
C LEU A 93 5.45 56.06 -2.04
N PHE A 94 5.24 57.31 -1.62
CA PHE A 94 4.66 57.61 -0.31
C PHE A 94 3.20 57.14 -0.19
N LYS A 95 2.39 57.25 -1.26
CA LYS A 95 1.03 56.67 -1.32
C LYS A 95 1.06 55.15 -1.22
N LEU A 96 1.94 54.47 -1.95
CA LEU A 96 2.14 53.01 -1.88
C LEU A 96 2.58 52.57 -0.47
N TYR A 97 3.49 53.30 0.17
CA TYR A 97 3.92 53.06 1.55
C TYR A 97 2.76 53.20 2.55
N ARG A 98 1.95 54.25 2.42
CA ARG A 98 0.77 54.49 3.27
C ARG A 98 -0.29 53.40 3.08
N GLN A 99 -0.48 52.92 1.84
CA GLN A 99 -1.39 51.81 1.51
C GLN A 99 -0.88 50.47 2.06
N ALA A 100 0.44 50.20 1.99
CA ALA A 100 1.06 49.03 2.59
C ALA A 100 0.91 49.02 4.12
N ARG A 101 1.10 50.18 4.78
CA ARG A 101 0.89 50.32 6.22
C ARG A 101 -0.58 50.11 6.63
N LYS A 102 -1.54 50.57 5.81
CA LYS A 102 -2.98 50.36 6.03
C LYS A 102 -3.39 48.89 5.83
N ASN A 103 -2.84 48.22 4.80
CA ASN A 103 -3.06 46.80 4.57
C ASN A 103 -2.47 45.95 5.70
N ARG A 104 -1.27 46.30 6.23
CA ARG A 104 -0.66 45.60 7.37
C ARG A 104 -1.49 45.71 8.65
N ALA A 105 -2.20 46.83 8.84
CA ALA A 105 -3.16 47.01 9.94
C ALA A 105 -4.47 46.21 9.73
N LEU A 106 -4.94 46.09 8.47
CA LEU A 106 -6.11 45.26 8.10
C LEU A 106 -5.82 43.75 8.15
N THR A 107 -4.60 43.30 7.86
CA THR A 107 -4.22 41.87 8.01
C THR A 107 -4.17 41.42 9.47
N GLN A 108 -4.03 42.36 10.42
CA GLN A 108 -4.18 42.08 11.85
C GLN A 108 -5.64 42.01 12.32
N THR A 109 -6.59 42.55 11.54
CA THR A 109 -8.03 42.57 11.89
C THR A 109 -8.88 41.60 11.08
N ASN A 110 -8.48 41.19 9.87
CA ASN A 110 -9.21 40.27 9.00
C ASN A 110 -8.90 38.77 9.22
N ALA A 111 -8.52 38.39 10.44
CA ALA A 111 -8.50 36.98 10.89
C ALA A 111 -9.92 36.43 11.19
N ARG A 112 -10.96 37.06 10.64
CA ARG A 112 -12.35 36.58 10.67
C ARG A 112 -12.86 36.45 9.24
N ILE A 113 -12.58 35.31 8.63
CA ILE A 113 -13.31 34.84 7.45
C ILE A 113 -14.39 33.90 7.98
N GLU A 114 -15.65 34.20 7.66
CA GLU A 114 -16.80 33.34 7.95
C GLU A 114 -16.57 31.95 7.35
N ARG A 115 -16.57 30.96 8.25
CA ARG A 115 -16.51 29.54 7.93
C ARG A 115 -17.90 29.10 7.50
N VAL A 116 -17.98 28.29 6.45
CA VAL A 116 -19.07 27.32 6.34
C VAL A 116 -19.04 26.50 7.63
N PRO A 117 -20.12 26.42 8.42
CA PRO A 117 -20.09 25.66 9.65
C PRO A 117 -19.96 24.19 9.28
N LEU A 118 -18.80 23.62 9.59
CA LEU A 118 -18.69 22.17 9.74
C LEU A 118 -19.60 21.79 10.93
N PRO A 119 -20.34 20.68 10.82
CA PRO A 119 -21.17 20.21 11.94
C PRO A 119 -20.30 20.09 13.19
N ALA A 120 -20.85 20.54 14.33
CA ALA A 120 -20.17 20.54 15.61
C ALA A 120 -19.94 19.09 16.09
N VAL A 121 -18.82 18.50 15.67
CA VAL A 121 -18.32 17.26 16.26
C VAL A 121 -17.70 17.64 17.61
N ARG A 122 -18.18 17.02 18.70
CA ARG A 122 -17.55 17.12 20.03
C ARG A 122 -16.12 16.58 19.95
N ALA A 123 -15.16 17.45 19.67
CA ALA A 123 -13.74 17.11 19.66
C ALA A 123 -13.22 16.90 21.09
N ILE A 124 -12.52 15.79 21.33
CA ILE A 124 -11.81 15.55 22.59
C ILE A 124 -10.48 16.30 22.51
N MET A 125 -10.32 17.35 23.33
CA MET A 125 -9.18 18.26 23.27
C MET A 125 -7.88 17.60 23.76
N ALA A 126 -6.74 18.24 23.45
CA ALA A 126 -5.44 17.85 24.00
C ALA A 126 -5.48 17.80 25.54
N THR A 127 -4.77 16.83 26.09
CA THR A 127 -4.70 16.54 27.54
C THR A 127 -3.25 16.63 28.00
N PRO A 128 -2.96 16.71 29.32
CA PRO A 128 -1.58 16.81 29.82
C PRO A 128 -0.66 15.73 29.25
N THR A 129 0.63 16.06 29.10
CA THR A 129 1.65 15.12 28.60
C THR A 129 1.81 13.91 29.53
N PRO A 130 2.27 12.75 29.01
CA PRO A 130 2.52 11.56 29.82
C PRO A 130 3.46 11.84 31.00
N GLN A 131 3.16 11.25 32.15
CA GLN A 131 3.96 11.40 33.37
C GLN A 131 5.07 10.34 33.43
N PRO A 132 6.31 10.69 33.81
CA PRO A 132 7.36 9.72 34.07
C PRO A 132 6.99 8.77 35.21
N LEU A 133 7.46 7.53 35.16
CA LEU A 133 7.37 6.60 36.29
C LEU A 133 8.33 7.05 37.41
N GLU A 134 7.97 6.77 38.67
CA GLU A 134 8.80 7.14 39.84
C GLU A 134 10.23 6.56 39.76
N ASN A 135 10.35 5.35 39.21
CA ASN A 135 11.61 4.64 39.01
C ASN A 135 12.24 4.87 37.62
N ALA A 136 11.76 5.80 36.79
CA ALA A 136 12.28 6.02 35.44
C ALA A 136 13.79 6.34 35.43
N ARG A 137 14.29 7.03 36.46
CA ARG A 137 15.74 7.30 36.62
C ARG A 137 16.52 6.03 36.90
N HIS A 138 16.00 5.13 37.74
CA HIS A 138 16.60 3.83 38.01
C HIS A 138 16.67 2.99 36.73
N ILE A 139 15.57 2.92 35.99
CA ILE A 139 15.48 2.19 34.73
C ILE A 139 16.54 2.67 33.73
N ARG A 140 16.67 3.99 33.53
CA ARG A 140 17.68 4.56 32.63
C ARG A 140 19.12 4.23 33.00
N ASN A 141 19.40 4.07 34.29
CA ASN A 141 20.76 3.85 34.80
C ASN A 141 21.14 2.36 34.90
N HIS A 142 20.16 1.47 35.08
CA HIS A 142 20.42 0.07 35.46
C HIS A 142 19.81 -0.98 34.54
N LEU A 143 18.75 -0.65 33.79
CA LEU A 143 18.09 -1.62 32.89
C LEU A 143 18.33 -1.33 31.41
N LEU A 144 18.60 -0.07 31.05
CA LEU A 144 18.90 0.31 29.67
C LEU A 144 20.40 0.19 29.38
N PRO A 145 20.80 -0.29 28.19
CA PRO A 145 22.19 -0.32 27.78
C PRO A 145 22.83 1.08 27.79
N GLY A 146 23.98 1.23 28.46
CA GLY A 146 24.77 2.47 28.44
C GLY A 146 25.46 2.73 27.09
N ALA A 147 25.84 3.99 26.82
CA ALA A 147 26.47 4.41 25.56
C ALA A 147 27.85 3.79 25.27
N ASN A 148 28.52 3.17 26.27
CA ASN A 148 29.93 2.77 26.21
C ASN A 148 30.19 1.26 26.02
N HIS A 149 29.23 0.47 25.51
CA HIS A 149 29.41 -0.99 25.45
C HIS A 149 30.35 -1.53 24.36
N SER A 150 30.85 -0.72 23.43
CA SER A 150 31.78 -1.19 22.38
C SER A 150 33.25 -0.86 22.69
N SER A 151 33.84 -1.49 23.72
CA SER A 151 35.27 -1.32 24.02
C SER A 151 36.21 -2.24 23.20
N LYS A 152 35.67 -3.15 22.37
CA LYS A 152 36.43 -3.97 21.39
C LYS A 152 35.57 -4.33 20.16
N GLY A 153 35.25 -3.35 19.32
CA GLY A 153 34.38 -3.53 18.15
C GLY A 153 34.98 -2.98 16.86
N LEU A 154 34.43 -3.43 15.73
CA LEU A 154 34.72 -2.97 14.36
C LEU A 154 34.89 -1.45 14.30
N LYS A 155 35.95 -0.97 13.65
CA LYS A 155 36.19 0.47 13.43
C LYS A 155 35.59 0.94 12.12
N VAL A 156 34.60 1.83 12.19
CA VAL A 156 33.91 2.37 11.02
C VAL A 156 34.07 3.89 10.97
N ALA A 157 34.61 4.41 9.87
CA ALA A 157 34.57 5.83 9.57
C ALA A 157 33.31 6.16 8.76
N CYS A 158 32.64 7.28 9.05
CA CYS A 158 31.35 7.59 8.44
C CYS A 158 31.14 9.09 8.13
N VAL A 159 30.18 9.34 7.24
CA VAL A 159 29.53 10.64 7.04
C VAL A 159 28.02 10.38 7.05
N MET A 160 27.35 10.79 8.13
CA MET A 160 25.94 10.52 8.38
C MET A 160 25.23 11.76 8.95
N ASP A 161 23.93 11.88 8.69
CA ASP A 161 23.07 12.81 9.40
C ASP A 161 22.79 12.27 10.83
N GLU A 162 22.44 13.18 11.75
CA GLU A 162 22.32 12.92 13.21
C GLU A 162 21.56 11.63 13.54
N PHE A 163 20.38 11.41 12.93
CA PHE A 163 19.55 10.25 13.26
C PHE A 163 20.12 8.90 12.79
N SER A 164 20.98 8.87 11.78
CA SER A 164 21.65 7.65 11.31
C SER A 164 22.92 7.39 12.12
N TYR A 165 23.66 8.46 12.47
CA TYR A 165 24.80 8.36 13.38
C TYR A 165 24.38 7.80 14.74
N GLU A 166 23.33 8.36 15.36
CA GLU A 166 22.82 7.87 16.65
C GLU A 166 22.29 6.43 16.58
N ALA A 167 21.87 5.98 15.41
CA ALA A 167 21.46 4.61 15.20
C ALA A 167 22.65 3.62 15.16
N TYR A 168 23.77 3.96 14.52
CA TYR A 168 24.91 3.03 14.36
C TYR A 168 25.98 3.15 15.44
N ARG A 169 26.05 4.26 16.19
CA ARG A 169 27.11 4.50 17.19
C ARG A 169 27.17 3.47 18.32
N HIS A 170 26.08 2.72 18.53
CA HIS A 170 25.98 1.68 19.55
C HIS A 170 26.46 0.31 19.05
N GLU A 171 26.62 0.14 17.73
CA GLU A 171 26.92 -1.14 17.09
C GLU A 171 28.42 -1.33 16.83
N CYS A 172 29.19 -0.24 16.79
CA CYS A 172 30.60 -0.26 16.41
C CYS A 172 31.35 0.96 16.95
N GLN A 173 32.68 0.96 16.83
CA GLN A 173 33.47 2.17 17.04
C GLN A 173 33.28 3.09 15.82
N LEU A 174 32.39 4.07 15.95
CA LEU A 174 31.96 4.92 14.83
C LEU A 174 32.63 6.30 14.88
N LEU A 175 33.47 6.61 13.90
CA LEU A 175 34.10 7.92 13.74
C LEU A 175 33.39 8.74 12.65
N GLN A 176 32.81 9.86 13.04
CA GLN A 176 32.17 10.78 12.11
C GLN A 176 33.15 11.83 11.58
N LEU A 177 33.47 11.74 10.29
CA LEU A 177 34.52 12.53 9.64
C LEU A 177 34.12 14.01 9.49
N THR A 178 35.10 14.91 9.49
CA THR A 178 34.96 16.32 9.10
C THR A 178 35.62 16.57 7.75
N PRO A 179 35.04 17.41 6.86
CA PRO A 179 35.59 17.59 5.53
C PRO A 179 37.02 18.18 5.57
N ALA A 180 37.29 19.09 6.51
CA ALA A 180 38.58 19.78 6.62
C ALA A 180 39.72 18.88 7.12
N ASN A 181 39.43 17.90 8.00
CA ASN A 181 40.45 17.07 8.65
C ASN A 181 40.34 15.58 8.30
N SER A 182 39.46 15.22 7.37
CA SER A 182 39.11 13.83 7.06
C SER A 182 40.31 12.90 6.85
N LEU A 183 41.35 13.33 6.13
CA LEU A 183 42.54 12.52 5.90
C LEU A 183 43.35 12.25 7.19
N ALA A 184 43.50 13.27 8.04
CA ALA A 184 44.19 13.13 9.33
C ALA A 184 43.39 12.25 10.30
N GLU A 185 42.07 12.42 10.31
CA GLU A 185 41.13 11.60 11.09
C GLU A 185 41.19 10.12 10.66
N LEU A 186 41.20 9.83 9.35
CA LEU A 186 41.37 8.49 8.81
C LEU A 186 42.71 7.87 9.21
N GLN A 187 43.80 8.63 9.06
CA GLN A 187 45.15 8.18 9.41
C GLN A 187 45.27 7.83 10.90
N ALA A 188 44.67 8.62 11.79
CA ALA A 188 44.71 8.39 13.23
C ALA A 188 43.81 7.22 13.66
N PHE A 189 42.64 7.08 13.02
CA PHE A 189 41.64 6.10 13.44
C PHE A 189 41.89 4.69 12.90
N GLN A 190 42.44 4.59 11.68
CA GLN A 190 42.64 3.34 10.94
C GLN A 190 41.34 2.52 10.84
N PRO A 191 40.33 3.00 10.10
CA PRO A 191 39.06 2.29 9.97
C PRO A 191 39.19 1.01 9.14
N GLU A 192 38.36 0.02 9.48
CA GLU A 192 38.19 -1.22 8.71
C GLU A 192 37.12 -1.08 7.64
N LEU A 193 36.26 -0.06 7.74
CA LEU A 193 35.19 0.25 6.79
C LEU A 193 34.98 1.76 6.71
N LEU A 194 34.80 2.27 5.48
CA LEU A 194 34.20 3.58 5.26
C LEU A 194 32.72 3.40 4.91
N PHE A 195 31.83 3.93 5.75
CA PHE A 195 30.38 3.84 5.55
C PHE A 195 29.74 5.24 5.47
N ILE A 196 29.42 5.67 4.26
CA ILE A 196 28.81 6.99 4.00
C ILE A 196 27.37 6.80 3.56
N GLU A 197 26.45 7.59 4.11
CA GLU A 197 25.08 7.65 3.58
C GLU A 197 24.89 8.82 2.63
N SER A 198 23.73 8.91 1.98
CA SER A 198 23.25 10.10 1.28
C SER A 198 22.94 11.26 2.24
N ALA A 199 23.96 11.72 2.96
CA ALA A 199 23.85 12.73 4.01
C ALA A 199 23.61 14.12 3.42
N TRP A 200 22.70 14.87 4.02
CA TRP A 200 22.42 16.26 3.62
C TRP A 200 23.30 17.26 4.34
N CYS A 201 23.57 17.02 5.62
CA CYS A 201 24.28 17.94 6.51
C CYS A 201 25.56 17.31 7.06
N GLY A 202 25.54 16.02 7.40
CA GLY A 202 26.63 15.38 8.13
C GLY A 202 26.87 15.99 9.52
N LYS A 203 28.04 15.69 10.11
CA LYS A 203 28.48 16.24 11.40
C LYS A 203 28.46 17.77 11.40
N ASP A 204 27.75 18.35 12.37
CA ASP A 204 27.65 19.80 12.62
C ASP A 204 27.29 20.62 11.36
N ALA A 205 26.56 20.01 10.41
CA ALA A 205 26.25 20.58 9.10
C ALA A 205 27.47 20.93 8.21
N LEU A 206 28.66 20.42 8.52
CA LEU A 206 29.90 20.69 7.77
C LEU A 206 29.92 20.03 6.38
N TRP A 207 29.17 18.95 6.18
CA TRP A 207 29.06 18.23 4.90
C TRP A 207 27.94 18.74 4.00
N LYS A 208 27.34 19.90 4.34
CA LYS A 208 26.18 20.44 3.61
C LYS A 208 26.42 20.52 2.10
N ASN A 209 25.58 19.81 1.34
CA ASN A 209 25.65 19.66 -0.12
C ASN A 209 26.94 19.00 -0.68
N LYS A 210 27.89 18.55 0.15
CA LYS A 210 29.17 18.00 -0.32
C LYS A 210 29.03 16.58 -0.86
N VAL A 211 28.26 15.73 -0.17
CA VAL A 211 28.06 14.33 -0.58
C VAL A 211 27.32 14.24 -1.91
N GLY A 212 26.19 14.94 -2.06
CA GLY A 212 25.40 14.94 -3.30
C GLY A 212 26.11 15.60 -4.49
N HIS A 213 27.08 16.48 -4.25
CA HIS A 213 27.90 17.08 -5.30
C HIS A 213 29.23 16.36 -5.57
N ASN A 214 29.49 15.24 -4.88
CA ASN A 214 30.74 14.49 -5.01
C ASN A 214 31.99 15.40 -4.85
N SER A 215 32.03 16.17 -3.76
CA SER A 215 33.04 17.21 -3.56
C SER A 215 34.48 16.69 -3.56
N GLU A 216 35.45 17.59 -3.71
CA GLU A 216 36.88 17.26 -3.64
C GLU A 216 37.26 16.54 -2.34
N GLU A 217 36.72 16.96 -1.19
CA GLU A 217 37.03 16.33 0.10
C GLU A 217 36.55 14.87 0.16
N LEU A 218 35.35 14.58 -0.38
CA LEU A 218 34.84 13.21 -0.46
C LEU A 218 35.71 12.34 -1.37
N ARG A 219 36.11 12.87 -2.54
CA ARG A 219 37.01 12.17 -3.45
C ARG A 219 38.39 11.92 -2.81
N GLY A 220 38.87 12.86 -1.99
CA GLY A 220 40.08 12.71 -1.19
C GLY A 220 39.99 11.54 -0.20
N VAL A 221 38.89 11.46 0.55
CA VAL A 221 38.59 10.33 1.46
C VAL A 221 38.59 8.99 0.72
N LEU A 222 37.86 8.90 -0.39
CA LEU A 222 37.76 7.67 -1.18
C LEU A 222 39.10 7.24 -1.77
N LYS A 223 39.91 8.21 -2.25
CA LYS A 223 41.26 7.96 -2.74
C LYS A 223 42.17 7.41 -1.64
N TRP A 224 42.08 7.96 -0.42
CA TRP A 224 42.83 7.46 0.74
C TRP A 224 42.43 6.03 1.08
N CYS A 225 41.13 5.74 1.16
CA CYS A 225 40.62 4.39 1.44
C CYS A 225 41.13 3.38 0.40
N LYS A 226 41.05 3.71 -0.89
CA LYS A 226 41.59 2.88 -1.97
C LYS A 226 43.09 2.62 -1.82
N ALA A 227 43.88 3.62 -1.43
CA ALA A 227 45.32 3.47 -1.24
C ALA A 227 45.69 2.58 -0.03
N HIS A 228 44.80 2.44 0.95
CA HIS A 228 45.03 1.66 2.18
C HIS A 228 44.20 0.36 2.23
N GLY A 229 43.50 0.00 1.14
CA GLY A 229 42.69 -1.23 1.08
C GLY A 229 41.45 -1.20 1.97
N VAL A 230 40.97 -0.02 2.38
CA VAL A 230 39.75 0.10 3.19
C VAL A 230 38.53 0.03 2.28
N PRO A 231 37.60 -0.93 2.45
CA PRO A 231 36.40 -1.04 1.65
C PRO A 231 35.46 0.15 1.87
N THR A 232 34.78 0.57 0.80
CA THR A 232 33.90 1.74 0.81
C THR A 232 32.44 1.37 0.51
N VAL A 233 31.54 1.84 1.36
CA VAL A 233 30.09 1.63 1.26
C VAL A 233 29.36 2.96 1.14
N PHE A 234 28.45 3.03 0.18
CA PHE A 234 27.47 4.12 0.06
C PHE A 234 26.04 3.62 0.32
N TRP A 235 25.32 4.19 1.28
CA TRP A 235 23.90 3.90 1.51
C TRP A 235 23.01 5.09 1.15
N ASN A 236 22.23 4.96 0.08
CA ASN A 236 21.25 5.96 -0.27
C ASN A 236 19.94 5.74 0.49
N LYS A 237 19.73 6.51 1.56
CA LYS A 237 18.53 6.49 2.40
C LYS A 237 17.38 7.33 1.84
N GLU A 238 17.63 8.10 0.79
CA GLU A 238 16.71 9.07 0.20
C GLU A 238 16.07 8.56 -1.10
N ASP A 239 16.35 7.31 -1.49
CA ASP A 239 15.69 6.65 -2.61
C ASP A 239 14.21 6.39 -2.32
N PRO A 240 13.34 6.42 -3.35
CA PRO A 240 13.66 6.63 -4.76
C PRO A 240 13.78 8.10 -5.18
N VAL A 241 13.46 9.05 -4.30
CA VAL A 241 13.29 10.47 -4.67
C VAL A 241 14.62 11.10 -5.10
N HIS A 242 15.71 10.70 -4.48
CA HIS A 242 17.03 11.29 -4.69
C HIS A 242 18.02 10.35 -5.39
N PHE A 243 17.53 9.35 -6.14
CA PHE A 243 18.35 8.45 -6.94
C PHE A 243 19.32 9.22 -7.84
N GLU A 244 18.82 10.13 -8.68
CA GLU A 244 19.66 10.88 -9.63
C GLU A 244 20.59 11.88 -8.94
N THR A 245 20.20 12.39 -7.76
CA THR A 245 21.03 13.34 -7.00
C THR A 245 22.32 12.69 -6.53
N PHE A 246 22.27 11.42 -6.09
CA PHE A 246 23.42 10.73 -5.50
C PHE A 246 24.08 9.72 -6.44
N LEU A 247 23.54 9.47 -7.64
CA LEU A 247 24.05 8.44 -8.55
C LEU A 247 25.54 8.63 -8.92
N SER A 248 25.98 9.87 -9.16
CA SER A 248 27.39 10.16 -9.47
C SER A 248 28.32 9.92 -8.29
N THR A 249 27.84 10.15 -7.06
CA THR A 249 28.56 9.85 -5.83
C THR A 249 28.62 8.36 -5.60
N ALA A 250 27.50 7.64 -5.74
CA ALA A 250 27.41 6.19 -5.57
C ALA A 250 28.41 5.42 -6.45
N LYS A 251 28.68 5.90 -7.68
CA LYS A 251 29.67 5.32 -8.60
C LYS A 251 31.10 5.27 -8.05
N GLN A 252 31.43 6.11 -7.08
CA GLN A 252 32.78 6.20 -6.53
C GLN A 252 33.06 5.14 -5.44
N PHE A 253 32.05 4.37 -5.04
CA PHE A 253 32.14 3.40 -3.94
C PHE A 253 32.19 1.96 -4.46
N ASP A 254 32.75 1.06 -3.65
CA ASP A 254 32.88 -0.36 -3.99
C ASP A 254 31.53 -1.08 -3.94
N THR A 255 30.71 -0.73 -2.94
CA THR A 255 29.40 -1.32 -2.67
C THR A 255 28.34 -0.25 -2.42
N VAL A 256 27.15 -0.44 -2.99
CA VAL A 256 26.01 0.49 -2.84
C VAL A 256 24.83 -0.21 -2.17
N PHE A 257 24.23 0.45 -1.20
CA PHE A 257 22.97 0.06 -0.60
C PHE A 257 21.90 1.10 -0.89
N THR A 258 20.66 0.66 -1.04
CA THR A 258 19.49 1.53 -1.23
C THR A 258 18.36 1.14 -0.27
N THR A 259 17.54 2.10 0.17
CA THR A 259 16.31 1.81 0.92
C THR A 259 15.16 1.35 0.03
N ASP A 260 15.26 1.54 -1.28
CA ASP A 260 14.21 1.17 -2.25
C ASP A 260 14.65 0.02 -3.15
N ILE A 261 13.99 -1.13 -3.00
CA ILE A 261 14.21 -2.33 -3.82
C ILE A 261 14.01 -2.03 -5.31
N ASP A 262 13.11 -1.09 -5.62
CA ASP A 262 12.81 -0.68 -7.00
C ASP A 262 13.98 0.07 -7.65
N CYS A 263 14.97 0.54 -6.88
CA CYS A 263 16.17 1.21 -7.39
C CYS A 263 17.33 0.25 -7.71
N ILE A 264 17.30 -1.02 -7.27
CA ILE A 264 18.43 -1.96 -7.42
C ILE A 264 18.78 -2.18 -8.89
N HIS A 265 17.80 -2.54 -9.72
CA HIS A 265 18.04 -2.77 -11.15
C HIS A 265 18.61 -1.54 -11.85
N ARG A 266 18.19 -0.33 -11.44
CA ARG A 266 18.66 0.95 -11.98
C ARG A 266 20.10 1.21 -11.57
N TYR A 267 20.46 0.98 -10.31
CA TYR A 267 21.84 1.08 -9.84
C TYR A 267 22.75 0.08 -10.55
N LYS A 268 22.39 -1.21 -10.58
CA LYS A 268 23.19 -2.23 -11.27
C LYS A 268 23.46 -1.86 -12.73
N GLY A 269 22.41 -1.40 -13.45
CA GLY A 269 22.52 -0.94 -14.82
C GLY A 269 23.38 0.32 -15.00
N ALA A 270 23.26 1.31 -14.10
CA ALA A 270 23.99 2.57 -14.19
C ALA A 270 25.45 2.50 -13.70
N LEU A 271 25.74 1.64 -12.73
CA LEU A 271 27.05 1.47 -12.12
C LEU A 271 27.89 0.39 -12.84
N GLY A 272 27.25 -0.56 -13.52
CA GLY A 272 27.91 -1.61 -14.28
C GLY A 272 28.47 -2.76 -13.42
N HIS A 273 27.94 -2.95 -12.20
CA HIS A 273 28.34 -4.04 -11.32
C HIS A 273 27.17 -4.54 -10.44
N GLU A 274 27.30 -5.78 -9.94
CA GLU A 274 26.25 -6.47 -9.16
C GLU A 274 26.23 -6.13 -7.67
N ARG A 275 27.26 -5.45 -7.13
CA ARG A 275 27.41 -5.10 -5.71
C ARG A 275 26.46 -3.97 -5.26
N VAL A 276 25.16 -4.19 -5.44
CA VAL A 276 24.07 -3.28 -5.10
C VAL A 276 23.02 -4.06 -4.31
N TYR A 277 22.72 -3.61 -3.10
CA TYR A 277 21.90 -4.36 -2.16
C TYR A 277 20.81 -3.51 -1.51
N LEU A 278 19.74 -4.15 -1.02
CA LEU A 278 18.71 -3.49 -0.22
C LEU A 278 19.20 -3.32 1.23
N LEU A 279 19.02 -2.13 1.80
CA LEU A 279 19.22 -1.85 3.23
C LEU A 279 18.08 -0.97 3.74
N PRO A 280 17.00 -1.58 4.27
CA PRO A 280 15.89 -0.83 4.85
C PRO A 280 16.32 -0.14 6.15
N PHE A 281 15.56 0.85 6.60
CA PHE A 281 15.69 1.37 7.96
C PHE A 281 15.50 0.27 9.02
N ALA A 282 15.85 0.59 10.26
CA ALA A 282 15.82 -0.31 11.39
C ALA A 282 15.54 0.44 12.71
N CYS A 283 15.36 -0.34 13.76
CA CYS A 283 15.24 0.08 15.15
C CYS A 283 16.60 0.01 15.84
N GLN A 284 16.91 0.98 16.70
CA GLN A 284 18.06 0.92 17.60
C GLN A 284 17.56 0.56 19.01
N PRO A 285 17.71 -0.70 19.47
CA PRO A 285 17.15 -1.16 20.74
C PRO A 285 17.57 -0.35 21.97
N VAL A 286 18.76 0.26 21.97
CA VAL A 286 19.18 1.14 23.08
C VAL A 286 18.26 2.36 23.23
N LEU A 287 17.78 2.90 22.11
CA LEU A 287 16.94 4.10 22.07
C LEU A 287 15.43 3.76 22.06
N HIS A 288 15.07 2.69 21.36
CA HIS A 288 13.69 2.29 21.08
C HIS A 288 13.49 0.84 21.53
N ASN A 289 12.89 0.69 22.71
CA ASN A 289 12.68 -0.58 23.39
C ASN A 289 11.37 -0.53 24.20
N PRO A 290 10.82 -1.68 24.60
CA PRO A 290 9.52 -1.71 25.27
C PRO A 290 9.56 -1.24 26.73
N ILE A 291 10.74 -1.08 27.33
CA ILE A 291 10.88 -0.78 28.77
C ILE A 291 10.23 0.57 29.10
N GLU A 292 9.28 0.55 30.02
CA GLU A 292 8.43 1.70 30.33
C GLU A 292 9.21 2.77 31.09
N LEU A 293 9.14 4.01 30.60
CA LEU A 293 9.67 5.21 31.28
C LEU A 293 8.55 6.14 31.74
N TYR A 294 7.34 5.94 31.22
CA TYR A 294 6.18 6.79 31.41
C TYR A 294 4.95 5.94 31.67
N GLN A 295 3.98 6.47 32.41
CA GLN A 295 2.65 5.90 32.38
C GLN A 295 2.03 6.19 31.02
N ARG A 296 1.74 5.14 30.24
CA ARG A 296 1.18 5.30 28.91
C ARG A 296 -0.19 5.97 28.95
N LYS A 297 -0.31 7.05 28.20
CA LYS A 297 -1.55 7.78 27.97
C LYS A 297 -2.39 7.06 26.92
N ASP A 298 -3.67 6.87 27.22
CA ASP A 298 -4.65 6.29 26.29
C ASP A 298 -5.09 7.34 25.24
N ALA A 299 -4.14 7.75 24.40
CA ALA A 299 -4.28 8.79 23.39
C ALA A 299 -3.42 8.48 22.15
N LEU A 300 -3.75 9.16 21.04
CA LEU A 300 -3.02 9.18 19.78
C LEU A 300 -1.93 10.25 19.83
N CYS A 301 -0.72 9.90 19.40
CA CYS A 301 0.39 10.84 19.28
C CYS A 301 0.85 11.00 17.83
N PHE A 302 0.87 12.23 17.34
CA PHE A 302 1.53 12.59 16.08
C PHE A 302 2.71 13.53 16.34
N ALA A 303 3.94 12.99 16.36
CA ALA A 303 5.15 13.80 16.42
C ALA A 303 5.69 14.08 15.02
N GLY A 304 5.41 15.23 14.41
CA GLY A 304 5.70 15.42 12.99
C GLY A 304 5.61 16.85 12.49
N ALA A 305 5.60 16.99 11.17
CA ALA A 305 5.45 18.26 10.49
C ALA A 305 4.32 18.19 9.46
N TYR A 306 3.68 19.34 9.26
CA TYR A 306 2.78 19.61 8.15
C TYR A 306 3.62 20.01 6.94
N TYR A 307 3.36 19.45 5.75
CA TYR A 307 4.19 19.72 4.56
C TYR A 307 3.31 20.08 3.36
N VAL A 308 3.13 21.38 3.11
CA VAL A 308 2.29 21.86 1.98
C VAL A 308 2.76 21.32 0.63
N ARG A 309 4.07 21.04 0.48
CA ARG A 309 4.65 20.48 -0.73
C ARG A 309 4.21 19.05 -1.07
N TYR A 310 3.62 18.32 -0.13
CA TYR A 310 3.13 16.94 -0.32
C TYR A 310 1.60 16.89 -0.14
N PRO A 311 0.82 17.19 -1.21
CA PRO A 311 -0.62 17.35 -1.09
C PRO A 311 -1.35 16.06 -0.70
N GLU A 312 -0.94 14.90 -1.24
CA GLU A 312 -1.54 13.61 -0.87
C GLU A 312 -1.32 13.29 0.61
N ARG A 313 -0.07 13.37 1.09
CA ARG A 313 0.25 13.17 2.51
C ARG A 313 -0.51 14.13 3.41
N THR A 314 -0.70 15.37 2.96
CA THR A 314 -1.42 16.40 3.71
C THR A 314 -2.91 16.06 3.80
N ARG A 315 -3.53 15.63 2.70
CA ARG A 315 -4.91 15.12 2.68
C ARG A 315 -5.08 13.92 3.60
N ASP A 316 -4.16 12.96 3.56
CA ASP A 316 -4.19 11.76 4.42
C ASP A 316 -4.08 12.17 5.90
N LEU A 317 -3.18 13.11 6.23
CA LEU A 317 -3.06 13.68 7.57
C LEU A 317 -4.35 14.39 8.00
N ASP A 318 -4.92 15.25 7.16
CA ASP A 318 -6.15 15.98 7.47
C ASP A 318 -7.32 15.05 7.75
N HIS A 319 -7.44 13.94 7.01
CA HIS A 319 -8.41 12.88 7.27
C HIS A 319 -8.21 12.26 8.65
N PHE A 320 -6.96 11.92 9.02
CA PHE A 320 -6.66 11.35 10.33
C PHE A 320 -6.95 12.34 11.46
N LEU A 321 -6.50 13.59 11.33
CA LEU A 321 -6.69 14.63 12.35
C LEU A 321 -8.17 15.01 12.54
N ARG A 322 -9.02 14.77 11.54
CA ARG A 322 -10.47 15.01 11.63
C ARG A 322 -11.22 13.86 12.32
N ASP A 323 -10.88 12.62 11.98
CA ASP A 323 -11.74 11.47 12.27
C ASP A 323 -11.21 10.63 13.46
N LEU A 324 -9.89 10.46 13.61
CA LEU A 324 -9.30 9.68 14.70
C LEU A 324 -9.56 10.22 16.12
N PRO A 325 -9.73 11.55 16.36
CA PRO A 325 -10.12 12.06 17.67
C PRO A 325 -11.46 11.53 18.20
N GLN A 326 -12.28 10.90 17.36
CA GLN A 326 -13.52 10.22 17.77
C GLN A 326 -13.26 8.91 18.52
N PHE A 327 -12.10 8.28 18.30
CA PHE A 327 -11.68 7.05 18.97
C PHE A 327 -10.99 7.33 20.30
N ARG A 328 -10.00 8.24 20.29
CA ARG A 328 -9.18 8.63 21.44
C ARG A 328 -8.69 10.08 21.33
N PRO A 329 -8.33 10.76 22.44
CA PRO A 329 -7.69 12.08 22.39
C PRO A 329 -6.46 12.10 21.48
N LEU A 330 -6.18 13.25 20.86
CA LEU A 330 -5.05 13.43 19.94
C LEU A 330 -4.11 14.53 20.44
N ASP A 331 -2.82 14.21 20.52
CA ASP A 331 -1.75 15.15 20.80
C ASP A 331 -0.77 15.25 19.61
N ILE A 332 -0.41 16.48 19.25
CA ILE A 332 0.53 16.79 18.17
C ILE A 332 1.78 17.44 18.76
N PHE A 333 2.94 16.85 18.49
CA PHE A 333 4.24 17.51 18.67
C PHE A 333 4.73 18.04 17.33
N ASP A 334 4.66 19.36 17.14
CA ASP A 334 5.02 20.03 15.89
C ASP A 334 6.52 20.32 15.84
N ARG A 335 7.22 19.62 14.94
CA ARG A 335 8.67 19.76 14.73
C ARG A 335 9.09 21.15 14.25
N ASN A 336 8.17 21.93 13.67
CA ASN A 336 8.46 23.26 13.13
C ASN A 336 7.69 24.36 13.86
N LEU A 337 7.19 24.11 15.08
CA LEU A 337 6.40 25.08 15.86
C LEU A 337 7.08 26.46 15.98
N GLU A 338 8.40 26.46 16.14
CA GLU A 338 9.22 27.66 16.28
C GLU A 338 9.54 28.35 14.95
N LYS A 339 9.33 27.67 13.81
CA LYS A 339 9.63 28.19 12.47
C LYS A 339 8.40 28.89 11.89
N GLN A 340 8.52 30.18 11.59
CA GLN A 340 7.43 30.98 11.02
C GLN A 340 7.22 30.79 9.50
N ASP A 341 7.61 29.64 8.94
CA ASP A 341 7.47 29.37 7.51
C ASP A 341 6.07 28.79 7.21
N PRO A 342 5.22 29.48 6.43
CA PRO A 342 3.86 29.02 6.11
C PRO A 342 3.80 27.65 5.42
N ASN A 343 4.90 27.19 4.81
CA ASN A 343 4.96 25.89 4.15
C ASN A 343 4.94 24.70 5.14
N TYR A 344 5.16 24.96 6.43
CA TYR A 344 5.24 23.93 7.47
C TYR A 344 4.24 24.08 8.62
N GLN A 345 3.40 25.11 8.59
CA GLN A 345 2.47 25.42 9.68
C GLN A 345 1.20 24.57 9.59
N PHE A 346 0.76 24.04 10.73
CA PHE A 346 -0.53 23.37 10.83
C PHE A 346 -1.71 24.36 10.65
N PRO A 347 -2.80 23.93 10.01
CA PRO A 347 -4.04 24.69 9.95
C PRO A 347 -4.57 25.11 11.33
N LEU A 348 -5.21 26.29 11.42
CA LEU A 348 -5.75 26.84 12.67
C LEU A 348 -6.72 25.92 13.40
N ALA A 349 -7.44 25.06 12.66
CA ALA A 349 -8.37 24.09 13.23
C ALA A 349 -7.69 23.05 14.13
N TYR A 350 -6.40 22.78 13.91
CA TYR A 350 -5.65 21.75 14.65
C TYR A 350 -4.80 22.30 15.80
N ARG A 351 -4.73 23.63 15.95
CA ARG A 351 -4.00 24.28 17.04
C ARG A 351 -4.38 23.77 18.44
N PRO A 352 -5.65 23.43 18.75
CA PRO A 352 -6.02 22.86 20.04
C PRO A 352 -5.40 21.48 20.36
N TYR A 353 -4.88 20.77 19.35
CA TYR A 353 -4.21 19.47 19.53
C TYR A 353 -2.69 19.59 19.69
N ILE A 354 -2.10 20.77 19.43
CA ILE A 354 -0.65 20.97 19.49
C ILE A 354 -0.22 21.17 20.94
N VAL A 355 0.57 20.22 21.46
CA VAL A 355 1.04 20.22 22.86
C VAL A 355 2.49 20.71 23.02
N GLY A 356 3.22 20.88 21.91
CA GLY A 356 4.57 21.44 21.93
C GLY A 356 5.45 20.93 20.79
N THR A 357 6.76 20.94 21.01
CA THR A 357 7.80 20.37 20.13
C THR A 357 8.71 19.45 20.96
N LEU A 358 9.35 18.48 20.32
CA LEU A 358 10.29 17.54 20.96
C LEU A 358 11.65 17.60 20.28
N SER A 359 12.71 17.68 21.10
CA SER A 359 14.08 17.45 20.63
C SER A 359 14.35 15.94 20.43
N SER A 360 15.43 15.60 19.72
CA SER A 360 15.84 14.20 19.49
C SER A 360 15.94 13.39 20.80
N ALA A 361 16.49 14.01 21.86
CA ALA A 361 16.64 13.39 23.18
C ALA A 361 15.32 13.08 23.92
N HIS A 362 14.21 13.73 23.55
CA HIS A 362 12.90 13.54 24.20
C HIS A 362 11.88 12.80 23.32
N MET A 363 12.34 12.19 22.23
CA MET A 363 11.47 11.41 21.33
C MET A 363 10.90 10.15 22.00
N ASP A 364 11.54 9.66 23.07
CA ASP A 364 11.03 8.57 23.90
C ASP A 364 9.65 8.88 24.50
N LEU A 365 9.36 10.14 24.83
CA LEU A 365 8.03 10.56 25.31
C LEU A 365 6.94 10.28 24.28
N ALA A 366 7.14 10.67 23.02
CA ALA A 366 6.14 10.46 21.96
C ALA A 366 5.98 8.97 21.63
N TYR A 367 7.08 8.20 21.69
CA TYR A 367 7.06 6.81 21.26
C TYR A 367 6.66 5.85 22.36
N LYS A 368 7.00 6.10 23.63
CA LYS A 368 6.66 5.25 24.77
C LYS A 368 5.50 5.79 25.61
N GLY A 369 5.35 7.10 25.70
CA GLY A 369 4.36 7.74 26.57
C GLY A 369 2.90 7.59 26.11
N TYR A 370 2.65 7.04 24.93
CA TYR A 370 1.32 6.90 24.35
C TYR A 370 1.02 5.43 24.00
N ARG A 371 -0.26 5.07 24.03
CA ARG A 371 -0.72 3.77 23.55
C ARG A 371 -0.74 3.68 22.03
N TYR A 372 -1.00 4.79 21.33
CA TYR A 372 -1.14 4.83 19.87
C TYR A 372 -0.21 5.87 19.24
N GLY A 373 0.61 5.45 18.28
CA GLY A 373 1.47 6.31 17.47
C GLY A 373 0.91 6.49 16.06
N VAL A 374 0.88 7.74 15.57
CA VAL A 374 0.43 8.07 14.22
C VAL A 374 1.65 8.34 13.32
N ASN A 375 1.76 7.61 12.22
CA ASN A 375 2.81 7.76 11.21
C ASN A 375 2.23 8.15 9.85
N LEU A 376 2.91 9.03 9.11
CA LEU A 376 2.52 9.42 7.75
C LEU A 376 3.71 9.26 6.78
N ASN A 377 3.49 8.49 5.72
CA ASN A 377 4.43 8.26 4.64
C ASN A 377 4.20 9.22 3.47
N SER A 378 5.28 9.81 2.97
CA SER A 378 5.27 10.55 1.69
C SER A 378 5.49 9.63 0.49
N ILE A 379 6.18 8.51 0.69
CA ILE A 379 6.46 7.49 -0.33
C ILE A 379 5.53 6.32 -0.08
N LYS A 380 4.53 6.18 -0.95
CA LYS A 380 3.47 5.17 -0.84
C LYS A 380 3.62 4.03 -1.85
N GLN A 381 4.32 4.32 -2.96
CA GLN A 381 4.40 3.45 -4.13
C GLN A 381 5.65 2.56 -4.17
N SER A 382 6.64 2.80 -3.31
CA SER A 382 7.83 1.93 -3.21
C SER A 382 7.46 0.61 -2.51
N GLN A 383 8.07 -0.47 -2.99
CA GLN A 383 7.91 -1.81 -2.42
C GLN A 383 8.72 -2.05 -1.12
N SER A 384 9.60 -1.14 -0.71
CA SER A 384 10.37 -1.28 0.54
C SER A 384 10.61 0.02 1.31
N MET A 385 10.48 1.19 0.67
CA MET A 385 10.76 2.48 1.30
C MET A 385 9.50 3.07 1.96
N PHE A 386 9.63 3.35 3.26
CA PHE A 386 8.65 4.08 4.07
C PHE A 386 9.35 4.69 5.31
N ALA A 387 8.61 5.42 6.14
CA ALA A 387 9.19 6.18 7.24
C ALA A 387 9.85 5.28 8.30
N ARG A 388 11.09 5.62 8.69
CA ARG A 388 11.85 4.95 9.78
C ARG A 388 11.09 4.81 11.10
N ARG A 389 10.16 5.73 11.36
CA ARG A 389 9.34 5.78 12.57
C ARG A 389 8.56 4.50 12.83
N ILE A 390 8.18 3.77 11.78
CA ILE A 390 7.48 2.49 11.95
C ILE A 390 8.31 1.53 12.80
N PHE A 391 9.60 1.38 12.50
CA PHE A 391 10.51 0.53 13.25
C PHE A 391 10.66 1.02 14.70
N GLU A 392 10.77 2.33 14.89
CA GLU A 392 10.98 2.96 16.20
C GLU A 392 9.76 2.84 17.12
N LEU A 393 8.54 2.98 16.57
CA LEU A 393 7.29 2.82 17.31
C LEU A 393 7.02 1.37 17.69
N LEU A 394 7.19 0.44 16.74
CA LEU A 394 7.02 -0.99 16.99
C LEU A 394 8.08 -1.51 17.98
N GLY A 395 9.34 -1.07 17.85
CA GLY A 395 10.40 -1.38 18.82
C GLY A 395 10.16 -0.79 20.21
N SER A 396 9.44 0.33 20.29
CA SER A 396 8.94 0.91 21.56
C SER A 396 7.66 0.24 22.07
N ASN A 397 7.22 -0.85 21.44
CA ASN A 397 6.01 -1.60 21.74
C ASN A 397 4.76 -0.71 21.70
N THR A 398 4.62 0.12 20.67
CA THR A 398 3.52 1.09 20.52
C THR A 398 2.64 0.74 19.34
N LEU A 399 1.33 0.72 19.57
CA LEU A 399 0.38 0.41 18.50
C LEU A 399 0.44 1.52 17.45
N THR A 400 0.64 1.15 16.19
CA THR A 400 0.95 2.11 15.14
C THR A 400 -0.15 2.18 14.10
N VAL A 401 -0.54 3.40 13.75
CA VAL A 401 -1.48 3.73 12.68
C VAL A 401 -0.74 4.49 11.59
N SER A 402 -0.99 4.16 10.32
CA SER A 402 -0.38 4.88 9.21
C SER A 402 -1.28 5.02 7.98
N ASN A 403 -0.97 5.97 7.09
CA ASN A 403 -1.55 5.97 5.74
C ASN A 403 -0.99 4.80 4.92
N PHE A 404 -1.62 4.50 3.79
CA PHE A 404 -1.21 3.38 2.95
C PHE A 404 0.21 3.57 2.41
N SER A 405 1.00 2.50 2.46
CA SER A 405 2.28 2.38 1.75
C SER A 405 2.50 0.92 1.38
N ARG A 406 2.88 0.66 0.12
CA ARG A 406 3.11 -0.70 -0.38
C ARG A 406 4.20 -1.41 0.42
N GLY A 407 5.34 -0.76 0.64
CA GLY A 407 6.43 -1.34 1.43
C GLY A 407 6.04 -1.67 2.87
N LEU A 408 5.20 -0.83 3.48
CA LEU A 408 4.67 -1.07 4.83
C LEU A 408 3.77 -2.31 4.87
N ARG A 409 2.85 -2.45 3.91
CA ARG A 409 1.97 -3.64 3.79
C ARG A 409 2.75 -4.92 3.52
N LEU A 410 3.82 -4.84 2.72
CA LEU A 410 4.67 -5.98 2.42
C LEU A 410 5.47 -6.43 3.63
N LEU A 411 6.10 -5.51 4.37
CA LEU A 411 7.03 -5.87 5.43
C LEU A 411 6.36 -6.17 6.77
N PHE A 412 5.23 -5.51 7.05
CA PHE A 412 4.59 -5.58 8.36
C PHE A 412 3.14 -6.10 8.33
N GLY A 413 2.54 -6.32 7.16
CA GLY A 413 1.19 -6.90 7.05
C GLY A 413 0.15 -6.13 7.87
N ASP A 414 -0.37 -6.78 8.91
CA ASP A 414 -1.37 -6.27 9.85
C ASP A 414 -0.80 -5.76 11.18
N LEU A 415 0.52 -5.85 11.39
CA LEU A 415 1.20 -5.30 12.57
C LEU A 415 1.10 -3.77 12.67
N VAL A 416 0.82 -3.11 11.54
CA VAL A 416 0.51 -1.68 11.46
C VAL A 416 -0.86 -1.52 10.83
N ILE A 417 -1.72 -0.73 11.48
CA ILE A 417 -3.06 -0.44 10.95
C ILE A 417 -2.91 0.63 9.89
N THR A 418 -3.15 0.25 8.64
CA THR A 418 -2.86 1.07 7.46
C THR A 418 -4.08 1.25 6.58
N SER A 419 -4.46 2.48 6.28
CA SER A 419 -5.37 2.84 5.19
C SER A 419 -5.29 4.33 4.90
N ASP A 420 -5.65 4.74 3.68
CA ASP A 420 -5.85 6.16 3.33
C ASP A 420 -7.25 6.66 3.75
N ASN A 421 -8.11 5.75 4.19
CA ASN A 421 -9.47 6.04 4.61
C ASN A 421 -9.61 5.92 6.14
N SER A 422 -9.98 7.01 6.80
CA SER A 422 -10.12 7.04 8.25
C SER A 422 -11.19 6.09 8.80
N ALA A 423 -12.29 5.88 8.08
CA ALA A 423 -13.34 4.97 8.52
C ALA A 423 -12.82 3.52 8.57
N GLN A 424 -11.98 3.15 7.60
CA GLN A 424 -11.31 1.84 7.62
C GLN A 424 -10.25 1.73 8.70
N VAL A 425 -9.48 2.80 8.96
CA VAL A 425 -8.57 2.82 10.12
C VAL A 425 -9.34 2.62 11.43
N LEU A 426 -10.45 3.32 11.62
CA LEU A 426 -11.29 3.21 12.82
C LEU A 426 -11.88 1.81 12.97
N GLN A 427 -12.44 1.24 11.90
CA GLN A 427 -12.99 -0.11 11.91
C GLN A 427 -11.92 -1.14 12.29
N ARG A 428 -10.72 -1.04 11.71
CA ARG A 428 -9.61 -1.94 12.01
C ARG A 428 -9.07 -1.78 13.42
N LEU A 429 -8.97 -0.54 13.92
CA LEU A 429 -8.63 -0.27 15.32
C LEU A 429 -9.63 -0.98 16.24
N THR A 430 -10.93 -0.75 16.04
CA THR A 430 -11.96 -1.41 16.85
C THR A 430 -11.89 -2.93 16.77
N MET A 431 -11.65 -3.51 15.60
CA MET A 431 -11.58 -4.97 15.42
C MET A 431 -10.33 -5.61 16.05
N LEU A 432 -9.15 -5.00 15.86
CA LEU A 432 -7.88 -5.56 16.31
C LEU A 432 -7.53 -5.19 17.77
N THR A 433 -8.24 -4.23 18.34
CA THR A 433 -8.04 -3.75 19.72
C THR A 433 -9.35 -3.73 20.50
N ASP A 434 -10.28 -4.62 20.16
CA ASP A 434 -11.58 -4.78 20.82
C ASP A 434 -11.43 -5.06 22.33
N THR A 435 -10.39 -5.81 22.69
CA THR A 435 -10.01 -6.13 24.07
C THR A 435 -8.59 -5.64 24.39
N PRO A 436 -8.30 -5.30 25.66
CA PRO A 436 -6.92 -5.00 26.10
C PRO A 436 -5.92 -6.10 25.75
N GLN A 437 -6.35 -7.37 25.82
CA GLN A 437 -5.56 -8.55 25.50
C GLN A 437 -5.15 -8.56 24.03
N ASN A 438 -6.10 -8.37 23.10
CA ASN A 438 -5.81 -8.34 21.68
C ASN A 438 -4.88 -7.17 21.31
N SER A 439 -5.09 -6.00 21.92
CA SER A 439 -4.18 -4.86 21.76
C SER A 439 -2.75 -5.19 22.21
N ALA A 440 -2.59 -5.85 23.36
CA ALA A 440 -1.28 -6.24 23.88
C ALA A 440 -0.60 -7.33 23.02
N LYS A 441 -1.35 -8.34 22.56
CA LYS A 441 -0.84 -9.36 21.62
C LYS A 441 -0.38 -8.76 20.30
N LEU A 442 -1.14 -7.82 19.72
CA LEU A 442 -0.76 -7.12 18.49
C LEU A 442 0.53 -6.31 18.66
N ARG A 443 0.64 -5.57 19.77
CA ARG A 443 1.85 -4.80 20.13
C ARG A 443 3.06 -5.73 20.27
N LEU A 444 2.91 -6.85 20.99
CA LEU A 444 3.96 -7.86 21.16
C LEU A 444 4.41 -8.44 19.82
N ALA A 445 3.47 -8.79 18.92
CA ALA A 445 3.81 -9.29 17.60
C ALA A 445 4.64 -8.28 16.78
N GLY A 446 4.30 -6.98 16.87
CA GLY A 446 5.05 -5.90 16.24
C GLY A 446 6.46 -5.73 16.82
N LEU A 447 6.57 -5.75 18.15
CA LEU A 447 7.86 -5.72 18.86
C LEU A 447 8.73 -6.91 18.44
N ARG A 448 8.16 -8.12 18.45
CA ARG A 448 8.83 -9.37 18.10
C ARG A 448 9.39 -9.32 16.67
N LYS A 449 8.59 -8.89 15.70
CA LYS A 449 9.02 -8.68 14.31
C LYS A 449 10.23 -7.75 14.21
N VAL A 450 10.18 -6.61 14.90
CA VAL A 450 11.28 -5.64 14.86
C VAL A 450 12.54 -6.15 15.53
N MET A 451 12.44 -6.75 16.71
CA MET A 451 13.62 -7.21 17.45
C MET A 451 14.27 -8.44 16.80
N GLN A 452 13.52 -9.29 16.11
CA GLN A 452 14.05 -10.44 15.38
C GLN A 452 14.69 -10.09 14.03
N GLU A 453 14.20 -9.06 13.34
CA GLU A 453 14.55 -8.87 11.93
C GLU A 453 15.06 -7.45 11.62
N HIS A 454 14.70 -6.44 12.40
CA HIS A 454 14.87 -5.05 12.00
C HIS A 454 15.63 -4.19 13.02
N THR A 455 16.74 -4.68 13.56
CA THR A 455 17.69 -3.87 14.36
C THR A 455 18.86 -3.34 13.54
N TYR A 456 19.52 -2.27 13.98
CA TYR A 456 20.74 -1.78 13.33
C TYR A 456 21.93 -2.76 13.46
N ALA A 457 21.96 -3.59 14.50
CA ALA A 457 22.87 -4.73 14.58
C ALA A 457 22.71 -5.68 13.38
N HIS A 458 21.46 -6.03 13.01
CA HIS A 458 21.20 -6.84 11.81
C HIS A 458 21.67 -6.13 10.53
N ARG A 459 21.47 -4.81 10.43
CA ARG A 459 21.92 -4.03 9.27
C ARG A 459 23.43 -4.02 9.15
N LEU A 460 24.15 -3.78 10.23
CA LEU A 460 25.62 -3.76 10.22
C LEU A 460 26.18 -5.15 9.91
N SER A 461 25.63 -6.21 10.52
CA SER A 461 26.00 -7.61 10.24
C SER A 461 25.82 -7.97 8.77
N TYR A 462 24.68 -7.56 8.17
CA TYR A 462 24.42 -7.76 6.74
C TYR A 462 25.36 -6.95 5.85
N VAL A 463 25.63 -5.69 6.19
CA VAL A 463 26.62 -4.85 5.46
C VAL A 463 27.98 -5.54 5.45
N MET A 464 28.47 -6.02 6.60
CA MET A 464 29.75 -6.72 6.68
C MET A 464 29.74 -8.00 5.84
N THR A 465 28.68 -8.82 5.95
CA THR A 465 28.52 -10.04 5.13
C THR A 465 28.70 -9.75 3.63
N LYS A 466 28.13 -8.64 3.14
CA LYS A 466 28.24 -8.27 1.71
C LYS A 466 29.56 -7.61 1.32
N VAL A 467 30.25 -6.97 2.26
CA VAL A 467 31.51 -6.26 2.01
C VAL A 467 32.71 -7.20 2.06
N ASN A 468 32.80 -8.07 3.07
CA ASN A 468 34.00 -8.89 3.30
C ASN A 468 33.70 -10.39 3.50
N GLY A 469 32.44 -10.82 3.35
CA GLY A 469 32.08 -12.24 3.49
C GLY A 469 32.06 -12.75 4.94
N SER A 470 32.09 -11.86 5.94
CA SER A 470 31.91 -12.25 7.35
C SER A 470 30.65 -13.11 7.52
N ALA A 471 30.74 -14.12 8.39
CA ALA A 471 29.56 -14.91 8.76
C ALA A 471 28.48 -14.01 9.40
N LYS A 472 27.22 -14.29 9.09
CA LYS A 472 26.08 -13.64 9.75
C LYS A 472 26.19 -13.93 11.25
N HIS A 473 26.37 -12.89 12.04
CA HIS A 473 26.42 -13.03 13.50
C HIS A 473 25.00 -13.20 14.03
N ASP A 474 24.73 -14.31 14.70
CA ASP A 474 23.48 -14.53 15.42
C ASP A 474 23.60 -13.84 16.79
N SER A 475 22.75 -12.86 17.06
CA SER A 475 22.91 -11.95 18.21
C SER A 475 22.16 -12.40 19.46
N LEU A 476 21.34 -13.45 19.37
CA LEU A 476 20.52 -13.91 20.49
C LEU A 476 21.26 -14.94 21.36
N PRO A 477 21.05 -14.91 22.69
CA PRO A 477 21.85 -15.67 23.64
C PRO A 477 21.49 -17.15 23.72
N SER A 478 22.45 -18.02 24.04
CA SER A 478 22.18 -19.42 24.38
C SER A 478 21.48 -19.56 25.74
N ILE A 479 20.53 -20.50 25.84
CA ILE A 479 19.74 -20.78 27.06
C ILE A 479 19.97 -22.23 27.52
N CYS A 480 20.20 -22.41 28.82
CA CYS A 480 20.17 -23.72 29.48
C CYS A 480 18.96 -23.81 30.40
N LEU A 481 18.18 -24.88 30.27
CA LEU A 481 17.04 -25.17 31.13
C LEU A 481 17.33 -26.42 31.97
N LEU A 482 16.93 -26.39 33.24
CA LEU A 482 16.94 -27.55 34.14
C LEU A 482 15.52 -27.82 34.65
N ALA A 483 15.05 -29.06 34.50
CA ALA A 483 13.75 -29.52 34.98
C ALA A 483 13.84 -30.92 35.63
N CYS A 484 12.81 -31.32 36.35
CA CYS A 484 12.61 -32.68 36.84
C CYS A 484 11.29 -33.24 36.29
N ALA A 485 11.24 -34.55 36.10
CA ALA A 485 10.01 -35.28 35.85
C ALA A 485 9.94 -36.47 36.82
N ALA A 486 8.83 -36.56 37.56
CA ALA A 486 8.57 -37.64 38.51
C ALA A 486 8.10 -38.93 37.82
N ASP A 487 7.44 -38.80 36.66
CA ASP A 487 6.94 -39.90 35.86
C ASP A 487 7.00 -39.59 34.35
N ASP A 488 6.63 -40.58 33.53
CA ASP A 488 6.61 -40.42 32.07
C ASP A 488 5.65 -39.31 31.63
N THR A 489 4.52 -39.09 32.30
CA THR A 489 3.56 -38.04 31.91
C THR A 489 4.18 -36.65 31.99
N GLU A 490 4.86 -36.36 33.11
CA GLU A 490 5.59 -35.11 33.28
C GLU A 490 6.73 -34.97 32.27
N PHE A 491 7.46 -36.06 31.99
CA PHE A 491 8.54 -36.08 31.01
C PHE A 491 8.03 -35.77 29.58
N GLN A 492 6.92 -36.41 29.17
CA GLN A 492 6.27 -36.12 27.90
C GLN A 492 5.74 -34.68 27.84
N ALA A 493 5.24 -34.11 28.94
CA ALA A 493 4.80 -32.73 29.01
C ALA A 493 5.96 -31.74 28.76
N LEU A 494 7.11 -31.94 29.43
CA LEU A 494 8.31 -31.14 29.23
C LEU A 494 8.85 -31.26 27.80
N GLY A 495 8.86 -32.47 27.23
CA GLY A 495 9.20 -32.70 25.82
C GLY A 495 8.31 -31.90 24.87
N ARG A 496 6.99 -31.91 25.10
CA ARG A 496 6.03 -31.09 24.33
C ARG A 496 6.26 -29.59 24.50
N HIS A 497 6.55 -29.12 25.72
CA HIS A 497 6.87 -27.70 25.95
C HIS A 497 8.07 -27.24 25.12
N LEU A 498 9.13 -28.06 25.06
CA LEU A 498 10.32 -27.78 24.28
C LEU A 498 10.05 -27.84 22.77
N GLN A 499 9.33 -28.86 22.30
CA GLN A 499 8.95 -28.99 20.88
C GLN A 499 8.11 -27.80 20.38
N ARG A 500 7.27 -27.20 21.24
CA ARG A 500 6.53 -25.97 20.89
C ARG A 500 7.43 -24.75 20.70
N GLN A 501 8.59 -24.68 21.36
CA GLN A 501 9.45 -23.49 21.32
C GLN A 501 10.02 -23.23 19.93
N ARG A 502 9.75 -22.03 19.40
CA ARG A 502 10.35 -21.52 18.15
C ARG A 502 11.82 -21.13 18.32
N TYR A 503 12.26 -20.88 19.55
CA TYR A 503 13.65 -20.55 19.82
C TYR A 503 14.53 -21.80 19.80
N ALA A 504 15.51 -21.82 18.89
CA ALA A 504 16.34 -23.00 18.65
C ALA A 504 17.57 -23.09 19.58
N ASN A 505 18.12 -21.96 20.02
CA ASN A 505 19.36 -21.90 20.79
C ASN A 505 19.13 -22.17 22.29
N VAL A 506 18.62 -23.37 22.58
CA VAL A 506 18.30 -23.85 23.93
C VAL A 506 18.71 -25.32 24.08
N VAL A 507 19.25 -25.66 25.25
CA VAL A 507 19.42 -27.04 25.72
C VAL A 507 18.62 -27.22 27.00
N MET A 508 17.93 -28.34 27.12
CA MET A 508 17.14 -28.68 28.31
C MET A 508 17.64 -29.97 28.93
N TYR A 509 18.05 -29.90 30.19
CA TYR A 509 18.36 -31.05 31.01
C TYR A 509 17.15 -31.45 31.85
N VAL A 510 16.75 -32.71 31.78
CA VAL A 510 15.65 -33.26 32.57
C VAL A 510 16.16 -34.37 33.47
N ALA A 511 16.00 -34.17 34.77
CA ALA A 511 16.31 -35.17 35.76
C ALA A 511 15.19 -36.20 35.88
N VAL A 512 15.55 -37.49 35.74
CA VAL A 512 14.63 -38.62 35.82
C VAL A 512 15.25 -39.75 36.65
N ASN A 513 14.40 -40.58 37.27
CA ASN A 513 14.78 -41.81 37.98
C ASN A 513 14.24 -43.08 37.30
N PHE A 514 13.74 -42.96 36.06
CA PHE A 514 13.19 -44.03 35.24
C PHE A 514 13.81 -43.99 33.84
N GLU A 515 13.65 -45.08 33.08
CA GLU A 515 14.06 -45.11 31.67
C GLU A 515 13.14 -44.21 30.83
N ALA A 516 13.73 -43.21 30.17
CA ALA A 516 13.01 -42.26 29.34
C ALA A 516 13.72 -42.11 27.98
N CYS A 517 12.95 -41.82 26.93
CA CYS A 517 13.49 -41.55 25.59
C CYS A 517 13.18 -40.10 25.18
N PRO A 518 14.18 -39.22 24.97
CA PRO A 518 13.95 -37.84 24.59
C PRO A 518 13.12 -37.66 23.32
N LEU A 519 12.03 -36.89 23.41
CA LEU A 519 11.19 -36.52 22.27
C LEU A 519 11.81 -35.43 21.35
N ASP A 520 12.82 -34.71 21.83
CA ASP A 520 13.43 -33.57 21.15
C ASP A 520 14.95 -33.66 21.21
N PRO A 521 15.68 -33.40 20.10
CA PRO A 521 17.14 -33.46 20.06
C PRO A 521 17.84 -32.41 20.94
N ARG A 522 17.14 -31.41 21.47
CA ARG A 522 17.66 -30.42 22.43
C ARG A 522 17.51 -30.88 23.89
N LEU A 523 16.78 -31.97 24.15
CA LEU A 523 16.58 -32.53 25.48
C LEU A 523 17.68 -33.53 25.82
N ARG A 524 18.18 -33.45 27.06
CA ARG A 524 19.23 -34.31 27.63
C ARG A 524 18.76 -34.85 28.97
N LEU A 525 19.09 -36.12 29.24
CA LEU A 525 18.72 -36.77 30.50
C LEU A 525 19.84 -36.62 31.52
N LEU A 526 19.45 -36.40 32.78
CA LEU A 526 20.34 -36.47 33.94
C LEU A 526 19.79 -37.47 34.95
N SER A 527 20.69 -38.23 35.57
CA SER A 527 20.34 -39.00 36.77
C SER A 527 20.32 -38.09 38.01
N TYR A 528 19.52 -38.45 39.01
CA TYR A 528 19.52 -37.77 40.30
C TYR A 528 20.89 -37.77 41.00
N GLN A 529 21.73 -38.77 40.75
CA GLN A 529 23.10 -38.80 41.29
C GLN A 529 23.96 -37.67 40.67
N GLN A 530 23.83 -37.43 39.36
CA GLN A 530 24.56 -36.35 38.68
C GLN A 530 24.10 -34.96 39.14
N LEU A 531 22.82 -34.79 39.50
CA LEU A 531 22.30 -33.51 40.02
C LEU A 531 23.00 -33.05 41.30
N ASN A 532 23.33 -33.98 42.18
CA ASN A 532 23.94 -33.67 43.48
C ASN A 532 25.45 -33.41 43.37
N THR A 533 26.07 -33.74 42.24
CA THR A 533 27.51 -33.52 42.00
C THR A 533 27.79 -32.31 41.12
N LEU A 534 26.90 -32.00 40.17
CA LEU A 534 27.08 -30.89 39.24
C LEU A 534 26.66 -29.57 39.87
N THR A 535 27.48 -28.53 39.69
CA THR A 535 27.09 -27.14 39.96
C THR A 535 26.23 -26.59 38.81
N LEU A 536 25.48 -25.52 39.09
CA LEU A 536 24.68 -24.84 38.05
C LEU A 536 25.55 -24.27 36.91
N GLU A 537 26.76 -23.81 37.22
CA GLU A 537 27.71 -23.25 36.24
C GLU A 537 28.26 -24.34 35.29
N GLU A 538 28.65 -25.49 35.84
CA GLU A 538 29.06 -26.65 35.04
C GLU A 538 27.93 -27.15 34.14
N LEU A 539 26.69 -27.16 34.64
CA LEU A 539 25.53 -27.58 33.86
C LEU A 539 25.18 -26.60 32.74
N ALA A 540 25.29 -25.29 33.00
CA ALA A 540 25.00 -24.25 32.03
C ALA A 540 25.89 -24.36 30.78
N ASN A 541 27.14 -24.85 30.93
CA ASN A 541 28.05 -25.18 29.83
C ASN A 541 28.10 -24.08 28.74
N ASP A 542 28.60 -22.89 29.12
CA ASP A 542 28.69 -21.67 28.30
C ASP A 542 27.34 -21.05 27.85
N ALA A 543 26.20 -21.58 28.31
CA ALA A 543 24.93 -20.90 28.12
C ALA A 543 24.95 -19.52 28.81
N SER A 544 24.50 -18.49 28.11
CA SER A 544 24.47 -17.12 28.65
C SER A 544 23.37 -16.93 29.70
N TRP A 545 22.29 -17.70 29.58
CA TRP A 545 21.12 -17.63 30.46
C TRP A 545 20.71 -19.02 30.95
N PHE A 546 20.15 -19.06 32.15
CA PHE A 546 19.71 -20.27 32.83
C PHE A 546 18.26 -20.11 33.31
N GLY A 547 17.49 -21.20 33.30
CA GLY A 547 16.11 -21.22 33.79
C GLY A 547 15.55 -22.61 34.02
N THR A 548 14.24 -22.70 34.20
CA THR A 548 13.51 -23.97 34.37
C THR A 548 12.19 -23.96 33.59
N MET A 549 11.65 -25.14 33.36
CA MET A 549 10.27 -25.36 32.95
C MET A 549 9.66 -26.42 33.86
N LEU A 550 8.43 -26.23 34.28
CA LEU A 550 7.70 -27.17 35.13
C LEU A 550 6.62 -27.89 34.32
N ALA A 551 6.48 -29.20 34.52
CA ALA A 551 5.48 -30.02 33.80
C ALA A 551 4.04 -29.59 34.09
N GLU A 552 3.79 -28.98 35.25
CA GLU A 552 2.46 -28.48 35.66
C GLU A 552 2.03 -27.18 34.95
N ASP A 553 2.97 -26.46 34.32
CA ASP A 553 2.73 -25.19 33.64
C ASP A 553 2.50 -25.36 32.13
N TYR A 554 2.04 -24.31 31.47
CA TYR A 554 1.98 -24.24 30.02
C TYR A 554 2.99 -23.21 29.50
N TYR A 555 3.87 -23.63 28.60
CA TYR A 555 4.82 -22.78 27.88
C TYR A 555 4.49 -22.76 26.38
N GLY A 556 4.01 -21.62 25.89
CA GLY A 556 3.65 -21.40 24.49
C GLY A 556 4.86 -21.25 23.57
N ALA A 557 4.61 -21.16 22.27
CA ALA A 557 5.64 -21.27 21.24
C ALA A 557 6.72 -20.17 21.26
N ASN A 558 6.41 -18.98 21.79
CA ASN A 558 7.32 -17.84 21.85
C ASN A 558 7.87 -17.54 23.26
N TYR A 559 7.61 -18.40 24.26
CA TYR A 559 8.03 -18.15 25.64
C TYR A 559 9.52 -17.84 25.77
N LEU A 560 10.39 -18.73 25.30
CA LEU A 560 11.85 -18.53 25.36
C LEU A 560 12.33 -17.43 24.41
N LEU A 561 11.65 -17.26 23.27
CA LEU A 561 11.99 -16.26 22.28
C LEU A 561 11.82 -14.85 22.83
N ASP A 562 10.71 -14.59 23.51
CA ASP A 562 10.44 -13.26 24.09
C ASP A 562 11.44 -12.93 25.21
N LEU A 563 11.85 -13.93 26.00
CA LEU A 563 12.90 -13.78 27.01
C LEU A 563 14.29 -13.54 26.39
N ALA A 564 14.63 -14.26 25.32
CA ALA A 564 15.88 -14.08 24.58
C ALA A 564 15.97 -12.70 23.91
N LEU A 565 14.87 -12.22 23.30
CA LEU A 565 14.79 -10.88 22.72
C LEU A 565 14.94 -9.79 23.79
N ALA A 566 14.44 -10.01 25.00
CA ALA A 566 14.59 -9.04 26.08
C ALA A 566 16.04 -8.81 26.50
N ALA A 567 16.90 -9.82 26.35
CA ALA A 567 18.33 -9.67 26.57
C ALA A 567 19.01 -8.75 25.53
N SER A 568 18.41 -8.53 24.34
CA SER A 568 19.00 -7.67 23.31
C SER A 568 18.72 -6.17 23.53
N TYR A 569 17.74 -5.82 24.37
CA TYR A 569 17.36 -4.43 24.64
C TYR A 569 17.46 -4.03 26.12
N SER A 570 17.94 -4.93 26.99
CA SER A 570 18.09 -4.68 28.43
C SER A 570 19.41 -5.19 28.99
N GLN A 571 19.88 -4.54 30.06
CA GLN A 571 21.00 -5.02 30.89
C GLN A 571 20.56 -5.91 32.06
N ALA A 572 19.26 -6.18 32.21
CA ALA A 572 18.70 -6.98 33.29
C ALA A 572 19.49 -8.27 33.56
N THR A 573 19.65 -8.66 34.82
CA THR A 573 20.23 -9.93 35.24
C THR A 573 19.19 -11.03 35.34
N VAL A 574 17.93 -10.66 35.57
CA VAL A 574 16.77 -11.55 35.62
C VAL A 574 15.67 -10.98 34.73
N ILE A 575 15.15 -11.79 33.81
CA ILE A 575 14.06 -11.41 32.91
C ILE A 575 12.94 -12.44 33.06
N GLY A 576 11.71 -12.01 33.27
CA GLY A 576 10.60 -12.96 33.38
C GLY A 576 9.20 -12.37 33.25
N LYS A 577 8.21 -13.25 33.38
CA LYS A 577 6.79 -12.91 33.19
C LYS A 577 6.11 -12.71 34.55
N VAL A 578 6.21 -11.48 35.08
CA VAL A 578 5.58 -11.10 36.36
C VAL A 578 4.07 -11.01 36.20
N THR A 579 3.61 -10.28 35.18
CA THR A 579 2.24 -10.43 34.68
C THR A 579 2.16 -11.75 33.94
N HIS A 580 1.20 -12.61 34.29
CA HIS A 580 1.04 -13.92 33.66
C HIS A 580 -0.37 -14.47 33.84
N TYR A 581 -0.72 -15.46 33.05
CA TYR A 581 -1.95 -16.22 33.24
C TYR A 581 -1.75 -17.35 34.25
N ALA A 582 -2.78 -17.69 35.02
CA ALA A 582 -2.82 -18.87 35.87
C ALA A 582 -4.16 -19.59 35.74
N ALA A 583 -4.12 -20.91 35.76
CA ALA A 583 -5.31 -21.75 35.73
C ALA A 583 -5.73 -22.12 37.17
N ASN A 584 -6.96 -21.76 37.54
CA ASN A 584 -7.56 -22.07 38.84
C ASN A 584 -8.98 -22.63 38.61
N SER A 585 -9.24 -23.87 39.06
CA SER A 585 -10.59 -24.49 38.98
C SER A 585 -11.23 -24.46 37.58
N GLY A 586 -10.44 -24.68 36.52
CA GLY A 586 -10.92 -24.68 35.13
C GLY A 586 -11.00 -23.30 34.44
N ALA A 587 -10.80 -22.19 35.17
CA ALA A 587 -10.75 -20.85 34.62
C ALA A 587 -9.30 -20.35 34.47
N ILE A 588 -9.04 -19.55 33.43
CA ILE A 588 -7.73 -18.93 33.17
C ILE A 588 -7.83 -17.44 33.47
N GLN A 589 -6.99 -16.94 34.39
CA GLN A 589 -7.05 -15.56 34.87
C GLN A 589 -5.69 -14.87 34.74
N LEU A 590 -5.71 -13.55 34.50
CA LEU A 590 -4.50 -12.72 34.46
C LEU A 590 -4.13 -12.26 35.87
N HIS A 591 -2.87 -12.48 36.26
CA HIS A 591 -2.31 -12.07 37.54
C HIS A 591 -1.31 -10.94 37.35
N ASN A 592 -1.20 -10.05 38.34
CA ASN A 592 -0.25 -8.92 38.39
C ASN A 592 -0.30 -8.02 37.14
N ALA A 593 -1.50 -7.61 36.72
CA ALA A 593 -1.68 -6.71 35.57
C ALA A 593 -0.88 -5.40 35.71
N ASP A 594 -0.57 -4.79 34.57
CA ASP A 594 0.15 -3.51 34.45
C ASP A 594 1.62 -3.52 34.92
N GLN A 595 2.24 -4.70 35.04
CA GLN A 595 3.67 -4.85 35.36
C GLN A 595 4.54 -5.13 34.13
N GLU A 596 3.95 -5.28 32.95
CA GLU A 596 4.67 -5.61 31.71
C GLU A 596 5.69 -4.52 31.36
N TYR A 597 6.91 -4.94 31.03
CA TYR A 597 8.03 -4.06 30.66
C TYR A 597 8.43 -3.04 31.73
N ARG A 598 8.15 -3.34 33.01
CA ARG A 598 8.59 -2.54 34.16
C ARG A 598 9.72 -3.23 34.91
N HIS A 599 10.44 -2.44 35.71
CA HIS A 599 11.35 -2.97 36.71
C HIS A 599 10.59 -3.81 37.74
N ALA A 600 11.09 -5.02 38.01
CA ALA A 600 10.52 -5.93 39.00
C ALA A 600 11.59 -6.31 40.03
N SER A 601 11.28 -6.13 41.31
CA SER A 601 12.20 -6.45 42.41
C SER A 601 12.23 -7.93 42.79
N ALA A 602 11.24 -8.71 42.34
CA ALA A 602 11.15 -10.14 42.54
C ALA A 602 10.51 -10.81 41.31
N ILE A 603 11.09 -11.89 40.82
CA ILE A 603 10.58 -12.65 39.68
C ILE A 603 10.70 -14.15 39.98
N ALA A 604 9.62 -14.91 39.79
CA ALA A 604 9.61 -16.35 40.05
C ALA A 604 10.49 -17.12 39.04
N ALA A 605 11.30 -18.07 39.53
CA ALA A 605 12.21 -18.86 38.69
C ALA A 605 11.48 -19.65 37.60
N ARG A 606 10.29 -20.19 37.91
CA ARG A 606 9.44 -20.95 36.97
C ARG A 606 8.99 -20.20 35.71
N CYS A 607 9.05 -18.86 35.73
CA CYS A 607 8.64 -18.01 34.62
C CYS A 607 9.72 -16.98 34.22
N SER A 608 10.99 -17.27 34.49
CA SER A 608 12.10 -16.35 34.21
C SER A 608 13.37 -17.05 33.74
N LEU A 609 14.30 -16.24 33.21
CA LEU A 609 15.70 -16.59 33.02
C LEU A 609 16.57 -15.68 33.89
N ILE A 610 17.67 -16.23 34.38
CA ILE A 610 18.74 -15.50 35.08
C ILE A 610 20.05 -15.62 34.28
N LYS A 611 20.86 -14.56 34.24
CA LYS A 611 22.20 -14.63 33.65
C LYS A 611 23.03 -15.67 34.38
N THR A 612 23.75 -16.51 33.64
CA THR A 612 24.58 -17.57 34.22
C THR A 612 25.63 -17.02 35.19
N SER A 613 26.19 -15.83 34.90
CA SER A 613 27.13 -15.12 35.79
C SER A 613 26.53 -14.68 37.13
N SER A 614 25.22 -14.71 37.28
CA SER A 614 24.46 -14.29 38.47
C SER A 614 23.83 -15.47 39.21
N LEU A 615 24.13 -16.71 38.82
CA LEU A 615 23.60 -17.91 39.47
C LEU A 615 24.13 -18.05 40.92
N PRO A 616 23.31 -18.59 41.84
CA PRO A 616 23.77 -18.90 43.18
C PRO A 616 24.80 -20.04 43.15
N ARG A 617 25.79 -19.98 44.05
CA ARG A 617 26.79 -21.06 44.22
C ARG A 617 26.18 -22.22 45.01
N GLN A 618 25.49 -23.11 44.32
CA GLN A 618 24.87 -24.32 44.86
C GLN A 618 24.84 -25.46 43.83
N THR A 619 24.50 -26.67 44.27
CA THR A 619 24.34 -27.83 43.38
C THR A 619 23.07 -27.71 42.53
N ALA A 620 23.05 -28.37 41.38
CA ALA A 620 21.87 -28.42 40.51
C ALA A 620 20.66 -29.05 41.21
N GLY A 621 20.88 -30.08 42.04
CA GLY A 621 19.84 -30.73 42.85
C GLY A 621 19.20 -29.78 43.87
N ASP A 622 20.01 -29.05 44.65
CA ASP A 622 19.50 -28.11 45.66
C ASP A 622 18.68 -26.98 45.03
N TRP A 623 19.11 -26.49 43.87
CA TRP A 623 18.38 -25.47 43.13
C TRP A 623 17.05 -25.99 42.59
N LEU A 624 17.07 -27.17 41.99
CA LEU A 624 15.89 -27.78 41.38
C LEU A 624 14.80 -28.09 42.42
N ASN A 625 15.18 -28.54 43.62
CA ASN A 625 14.24 -28.79 44.73
C ASN A 625 13.50 -27.52 45.18
N GLY A 626 14.12 -26.35 45.08
CA GLY A 626 13.51 -25.07 45.45
C GLY A 626 12.86 -24.30 44.29
N SER A 627 13.09 -24.72 43.04
CA SER A 627 12.79 -23.90 41.84
C SER A 627 11.31 -23.56 41.66
N GLN A 628 10.41 -24.44 42.11
CA GLN A 628 8.96 -24.25 42.03
C GLN A 628 8.45 -23.01 42.81
N THR A 629 9.12 -22.69 43.93
CA THR A 629 8.78 -21.58 44.83
C THR A 629 9.85 -20.49 44.88
N LEU A 630 10.96 -20.67 44.16
CA LEU A 630 12.08 -19.73 44.15
C LEU A 630 11.68 -18.41 43.49
N GLU A 631 11.99 -17.30 44.15
CA GLU A 631 11.92 -15.95 43.58
C GLU A 631 13.32 -15.33 43.57
N TYR A 632 13.75 -14.88 42.39
CA TYR A 632 14.95 -14.09 42.25
C TYR A 632 14.67 -12.65 42.67
N ARG A 633 15.41 -12.17 43.67
CA ARG A 633 15.33 -10.78 44.15
C ARG A 633 16.56 -10.03 43.67
N ASP A 634 16.40 -9.24 42.61
CA ASP A 634 17.49 -8.52 41.96
C ASP A 634 17.05 -7.08 41.60
N PRO A 635 17.83 -6.04 41.93
CA PRO A 635 17.54 -4.65 41.53
C PRO A 635 17.61 -4.41 40.01
N GLN A 636 18.10 -5.38 39.24
CA GLN A 636 18.12 -5.41 37.78
C GLN A 636 17.16 -6.46 37.21
N GLY A 637 16.03 -6.70 37.89
CA GLY A 637 14.94 -7.52 37.36
C GLY A 637 14.05 -6.76 36.36
N LEU A 638 13.74 -7.41 35.23
CA LEU A 638 12.84 -6.91 34.20
C LEU A 638 11.64 -7.85 34.01
N ALA A 639 10.43 -7.31 34.20
CA ALA A 639 9.21 -7.97 33.77
C ALA A 639 8.99 -7.75 32.26
N ILE A 640 8.54 -8.76 31.54
CA ILE A 640 8.14 -8.67 30.12
C ILE A 640 6.65 -8.97 29.94
N ASP A 641 6.21 -9.24 28.72
CA ASP A 641 4.80 -9.49 28.38
C ASP A 641 4.19 -10.70 29.13
N ALA A 642 2.86 -10.76 29.17
CA ALA A 642 2.10 -11.76 29.90
C ALA A 642 1.79 -13.06 29.13
N PHE A 643 2.18 -13.17 27.86
CA PHE A 643 1.70 -14.22 26.96
C PHE A 643 2.67 -15.40 26.85
N ASN A 644 2.23 -16.47 26.18
CA ASN A 644 2.97 -17.72 26.01
C ASN A 644 3.37 -18.41 27.35
N TYR A 645 2.73 -18.07 28.48
CA TYR A 645 2.94 -18.76 29.76
C TYR A 645 1.65 -18.78 30.58
N CYS A 646 1.27 -19.97 31.07
CA CYS A 646 0.15 -20.16 32.00
C CYS A 646 0.57 -21.05 33.16
N LYS A 647 0.47 -20.53 34.39
CA LYS A 647 0.78 -21.28 35.61
C LYS A 647 -0.31 -22.33 35.90
N ASN A 648 0.09 -23.53 36.33
CA ASN A 648 -0.76 -24.63 36.78
C ASN A 648 -1.78 -25.14 35.74
N ALA A 649 -1.40 -25.12 34.46
CA ALA A 649 -2.29 -25.41 33.34
C ALA A 649 -2.36 -26.89 32.92
N ALA A 650 -1.56 -27.79 33.51
CA ALA A 650 -1.50 -29.20 33.09
C ALA A 650 -2.82 -29.96 33.17
N ASN A 651 -3.72 -29.59 34.09
CA ASN A 651 -5.03 -30.22 34.25
C ASN A 651 -6.16 -29.55 33.43
N ASN A 652 -5.83 -28.54 32.62
CA ASN A 652 -6.79 -27.82 31.78
C ASN A 652 -6.77 -28.33 30.34
N ASN A 653 -7.81 -28.00 29.58
CA ASN A 653 -7.82 -28.24 28.14
C ASN A 653 -6.74 -27.36 27.47
N GLU A 654 -5.72 -28.00 26.88
CA GLU A 654 -4.59 -27.34 26.22
C GLU A 654 -5.05 -26.36 25.11
N GLN A 655 -6.13 -26.69 24.38
CA GLN A 655 -6.70 -25.81 23.36
C GLN A 655 -7.22 -24.51 23.98
N GLN A 656 -8.01 -24.60 25.07
CA GLN A 656 -8.54 -23.43 25.78
C GLN A 656 -7.41 -22.54 26.33
N VAL A 657 -6.32 -23.16 26.81
CA VAL A 657 -5.13 -22.44 27.28
C VAL A 657 -4.46 -21.71 26.13
N SER A 658 -4.19 -22.40 25.02
CA SER A 658 -3.54 -21.80 23.84
C SER A 658 -4.35 -20.65 23.25
N GLU A 659 -5.67 -20.79 23.09
CA GLU A 659 -6.56 -19.72 22.59
C GLU A 659 -6.51 -18.45 23.46
N THR A 660 -6.34 -18.61 24.77
CA THR A 660 -6.26 -17.48 25.72
C THR A 660 -4.87 -16.84 25.72
N VAL A 661 -3.82 -17.66 25.77
CA VAL A 661 -2.47 -17.25 26.17
C VAL A 661 -1.51 -17.07 24.98
N ASP A 662 -1.74 -17.74 23.86
CA ASP A 662 -0.87 -17.67 22.69
C ASP A 662 -1.21 -16.47 21.79
N ASP A 663 -0.41 -16.29 20.74
CA ASP A 663 -0.45 -15.12 19.86
C ASP A 663 -1.69 -15.06 18.96
N LEU A 664 -1.97 -13.87 18.42
CA LEU A 664 -3.02 -13.70 17.42
C LEU A 664 -2.61 -14.32 16.07
N GLU A 665 -3.58 -14.89 15.36
CA GLU A 665 -3.41 -15.29 13.97
C GLU A 665 -3.55 -14.07 13.06
N ILE A 666 -2.41 -13.44 12.74
CA ILE A 666 -2.34 -12.23 11.92
C ILE A 666 -1.22 -12.31 10.89
N ASN A 667 -1.36 -11.60 9.78
CA ASN A 667 -0.30 -11.48 8.80
C ASN A 667 0.82 -10.56 9.31
N THR A 668 2.01 -11.11 9.53
CA THR A 668 3.18 -10.36 10.04
C THR A 668 4.10 -9.81 8.94
N GLY A 669 3.70 -9.95 7.67
CA GLY A 669 4.46 -9.50 6.51
C GLY A 669 5.58 -10.46 6.09
N ILE A 670 6.33 -10.07 5.05
CA ILE A 670 7.45 -10.84 4.50
C ILE A 670 8.63 -10.84 5.50
N HIS A 671 9.27 -11.99 5.68
CA HIS A 671 10.51 -12.06 6.47
C HIS A 671 11.66 -11.33 5.77
N LEU A 672 12.48 -10.59 6.53
CA LEU A 672 13.55 -9.77 5.98
C LEU A 672 14.52 -10.59 5.12
N ASP A 673 14.93 -11.78 5.57
CA ASP A 673 15.86 -12.64 4.81
C ASP A 673 15.26 -13.02 3.44
N GLN A 674 13.96 -13.31 3.38
CA GLN A 674 13.27 -13.57 2.11
C GLN A 674 13.24 -12.33 1.21
N LEU A 675 13.01 -11.14 1.78
CA LEU A 675 13.02 -9.88 1.04
C LEU A 675 14.43 -9.57 0.48
N LEU A 676 15.47 -9.74 1.29
CA LEU A 676 16.86 -9.53 0.89
C LEU A 676 17.27 -10.50 -0.22
N GLN A 677 16.93 -11.78 -0.11
CA GLN A 677 17.17 -12.78 -1.15
C GLN A 677 16.52 -12.38 -2.49
N ARG A 678 15.25 -11.93 -2.44
CA ARG A 678 14.54 -11.45 -3.65
C ARG A 678 15.20 -10.19 -4.22
N ALA A 679 15.65 -9.27 -3.37
CA ALA A 679 16.32 -8.04 -3.77
C ALA A 679 17.67 -8.31 -4.47
N GLU A 680 18.45 -9.25 -3.95
CA GLU A 680 19.74 -9.64 -4.51
C GLU A 680 19.61 -10.27 -5.91
N ALA A 681 18.54 -11.05 -6.12
CA ALA A 681 18.23 -11.69 -7.39
C ALA A 681 17.77 -10.73 -8.50
N ILE A 682 17.55 -9.44 -8.20
CA ILE A 682 17.09 -8.46 -9.18
C ILE A 682 18.18 -8.23 -10.24
N PRO A 683 17.89 -8.45 -11.53
CA PRO A 683 18.85 -8.22 -12.60
C PRO A 683 19.03 -6.72 -12.88
N ALA A 684 20.16 -6.36 -13.50
CA ALA A 684 20.39 -5.01 -13.99
C ALA A 684 19.34 -4.58 -15.04
N LEU A 685 18.96 -3.29 -15.01
CA LEU A 685 18.09 -2.70 -16.01
C LEU A 685 18.75 -2.76 -17.39
N LYS A 686 18.14 -3.47 -18.34
CA LYS A 686 18.56 -3.45 -19.75
C LYS A 686 18.04 -2.18 -20.43
N THR A 687 18.93 -1.39 -21.04
CA THR A 687 18.55 -0.19 -21.79
C THR A 687 18.01 -0.60 -23.16
N SER A 688 16.73 -0.36 -23.46
CA SER A 688 16.16 -0.60 -24.79
C SER A 688 16.31 0.63 -25.68
N THR A 689 16.82 0.44 -26.90
CA THR A 689 17.14 1.51 -27.88
C THR A 689 16.03 1.74 -28.90
N HIS A 690 14.76 1.46 -28.58
CA HIS A 690 13.69 1.36 -29.58
C HIS A 690 12.92 2.66 -29.89
N ASN A 691 13.26 3.81 -29.28
CA ASN A 691 12.59 5.09 -29.55
C ASN A 691 13.43 5.99 -30.48
N ALA A 692 12.76 6.92 -31.16
CA ALA A 692 13.42 8.03 -31.83
C ALA A 692 14.33 8.76 -30.84
N GLN A 693 15.63 8.78 -31.15
CA GLN A 693 16.67 9.24 -30.25
C GLN A 693 17.71 10.03 -31.03
N PHE A 694 18.18 11.14 -30.46
CA PHE A 694 19.44 11.72 -30.91
C PHE A 694 20.55 10.94 -30.22
N SER A 695 21.40 10.25 -31.00
CA SER A 695 22.59 9.64 -30.43
C SER A 695 23.52 10.71 -29.85
N GLY A 696 24.43 10.30 -28.95
CA GLY A 696 25.48 11.18 -28.45
C GLY A 696 26.26 11.85 -29.57
N GLN A 697 26.62 11.11 -30.62
CA GLN A 697 27.27 11.65 -31.82
C GLN A 697 26.40 12.72 -32.50
N THR A 698 25.10 12.47 -32.66
CA THR A 698 24.18 13.43 -33.27
C THR A 698 24.06 14.71 -32.44
N LEU A 699 23.93 14.58 -31.11
CA LEU A 699 23.91 15.72 -30.19
C LEU A 699 25.19 16.53 -30.27
N ALA A 700 26.36 15.89 -30.22
CA ALA A 700 27.65 16.57 -30.32
C ALA A 700 27.74 17.43 -31.59
N ARG A 701 27.27 16.91 -32.73
CA ARG A 701 27.21 17.66 -34.00
C ARG A 701 26.28 18.88 -33.92
N GLN A 702 25.13 18.75 -33.26
CA GLN A 702 24.19 19.87 -33.07
C GLN A 702 24.77 20.98 -32.16
N PHE A 703 25.59 20.60 -31.19
CA PHE A 703 26.29 21.53 -30.30
C PHE A 703 27.51 22.18 -30.96
N GLY A 704 28.15 21.50 -31.90
CA GLY A 704 29.35 21.99 -32.57
C GLY A 704 30.56 22.01 -31.65
N PRO A 705 31.70 22.60 -32.05
CA PRO A 705 32.92 22.60 -31.26
C PRO A 705 32.75 23.39 -29.96
N ILE A 706 33.30 22.85 -28.86
CA ILE A 706 33.26 23.48 -27.54
C ILE A 706 34.16 24.73 -27.52
N SER A 707 33.65 25.83 -26.96
CA SER A 707 34.38 27.08 -26.80
C SER A 707 34.71 27.38 -25.34
N SER A 708 35.16 26.36 -24.59
CA SER A 708 35.52 26.46 -23.17
C SER A 708 36.99 26.13 -22.97
N ARG A 709 37.61 26.72 -21.94
CA ARG A 709 38.96 26.36 -21.48
C ARG A 709 38.97 25.25 -20.45
N VAL A 710 37.82 24.95 -19.85
CA VAL A 710 37.68 24.05 -18.69
C VAL A 710 36.79 22.84 -18.98
N LEU A 711 36.08 22.85 -20.10
CA LEU A 711 35.37 21.70 -20.63
C LEU A 711 36.10 21.16 -21.85
N GLN A 712 36.17 19.83 -21.97
CA GLN A 712 36.66 19.15 -23.17
C GLN A 712 35.68 18.05 -23.54
N ASP A 713 35.51 17.82 -24.83
CA ASP A 713 34.67 16.76 -25.34
C ASP A 713 35.40 15.87 -26.35
N ARG A 714 34.91 14.63 -26.49
CA ARG A 714 35.35 13.69 -27.53
C ARG A 714 34.18 12.80 -27.92
N ILE A 715 34.12 12.39 -29.18
CA ILE A 715 33.12 11.46 -29.67
C ILE A 715 33.78 10.10 -29.84
N ASP A 716 33.16 9.05 -29.31
CA ASP A 716 33.59 7.65 -29.48
C ASP A 716 32.38 6.82 -29.94
N GLY A 717 32.41 6.39 -31.20
CA GLY A 717 31.26 5.78 -31.87
C GLY A 717 30.02 6.69 -31.85
N GLU A 718 28.93 6.18 -31.24
CA GLU A 718 27.67 6.91 -31.04
C GLU A 718 27.61 7.70 -29.72
N THR A 719 28.68 7.68 -28.91
CA THR A 719 28.70 8.26 -27.56
C THR A 719 29.48 9.58 -27.53
N TRP A 720 28.99 10.55 -26.76
CA TRP A 720 29.63 11.85 -26.59
C TRP A 720 30.19 12.00 -25.18
N HIS A 721 31.51 11.96 -25.04
CA HIS A 721 32.19 12.11 -23.77
C HIS A 721 32.44 13.59 -23.47
N ILE A 722 32.11 13.99 -22.25
CA ILE A 722 32.35 15.32 -21.72
C ILE A 722 33.19 15.20 -20.46
N SER A 723 34.22 16.04 -20.36
CA SER A 723 35.07 16.18 -19.20
C SER A 723 35.10 17.63 -18.75
N SER A 724 35.19 17.84 -17.44
CA SER A 724 35.18 19.16 -16.82
C SER A 724 36.27 19.26 -15.75
N SER A 725 37.03 20.35 -15.79
CA SER A 725 37.97 20.75 -14.75
C SER A 725 37.44 21.94 -13.92
N LEU A 726 36.13 22.20 -13.94
CA LEU A 726 35.50 23.24 -13.14
C LEU A 726 35.70 22.98 -11.64
N ALA A 727 36.01 24.04 -10.89
CA ALA A 727 36.04 23.98 -9.43
C ALA A 727 34.65 23.68 -8.84
N ASP A 728 34.61 23.09 -7.65
CA ASP A 728 33.37 22.80 -6.93
C ASP A 728 32.51 24.08 -6.78
N GLY A 729 31.19 23.95 -6.96
CA GLY A 729 30.29 25.10 -6.94
C GLY A 729 30.16 25.86 -8.26
N LYS A 730 31.05 25.65 -9.23
CA LYS A 730 31.03 26.33 -10.53
C LYS A 730 30.27 25.53 -11.59
N HIS A 731 29.72 26.24 -12.56
CA HIS A 731 29.03 25.65 -13.71
C HIS A 731 29.24 26.47 -14.96
N GLU A 732 29.12 25.81 -16.11
CA GLU A 732 29.15 26.43 -17.43
C GLU A 732 27.96 25.92 -18.26
N TYR A 733 27.39 26.81 -19.09
CA TYR A 733 26.35 26.45 -20.04
C TYR A 733 26.94 26.32 -21.43
N TRP A 734 26.62 25.23 -22.10
CA TRP A 734 26.92 25.02 -23.51
C TRP A 734 25.61 24.88 -24.26
N TYR A 735 25.36 25.73 -25.26
CA TYR A 735 24.12 25.69 -26.04
C TYR A 735 24.36 25.14 -27.44
N ALA A 736 23.35 24.45 -27.97
CA ALA A 736 23.36 23.97 -29.33
C ALA A 736 23.42 25.13 -30.33
N LYS A 737 24.21 24.98 -31.40
CA LYS A 737 24.23 25.94 -32.52
C LYS A 737 22.94 25.83 -33.34
N GLN A 738 22.39 24.61 -33.44
CA GLN A 738 21.16 24.36 -34.15
C GLN A 738 19.94 24.72 -33.31
N VAL A 739 18.95 25.35 -33.96
CA VAL A 739 17.61 25.59 -33.44
C VAL A 739 16.67 24.52 -34.01
N LEU A 740 15.79 23.99 -33.18
CA LEU A 740 14.85 22.92 -33.50
C LEU A 740 13.40 23.44 -33.49
N SER A 741 12.54 22.87 -34.32
CA SER A 741 11.09 23.09 -34.23
C SER A 741 10.46 22.17 -33.18
N VAL A 742 9.28 22.55 -32.66
CA VAL A 742 8.54 21.74 -31.68
C VAL A 742 8.21 20.34 -32.23
N ALA A 743 7.92 20.24 -33.53
CA ALA A 743 7.62 18.96 -34.18
C ALA A 743 8.80 17.98 -34.16
N GLN A 744 10.04 18.48 -34.23
CA GLN A 744 11.25 17.65 -34.23
C GLN A 744 11.51 16.96 -32.88
N LEU A 745 10.86 17.40 -31.80
CA LEU A 745 11.05 16.86 -30.45
C LEU A 745 9.81 16.13 -29.90
N GLY A 746 8.82 15.83 -30.74
CA GLY A 746 7.68 14.98 -30.35
C GLY A 746 6.43 15.70 -29.81
N GLY A 747 6.31 17.02 -30.03
CA GLY A 747 5.10 17.78 -29.72
C GLY A 747 4.92 18.18 -28.25
N ALA A 748 3.76 18.73 -27.90
CA ALA A 748 3.43 19.21 -26.56
C ALA A 748 2.51 18.22 -25.80
N PRO A 749 2.74 17.95 -24.51
CA PRO A 749 3.89 18.37 -23.71
C PRO A 749 5.16 17.63 -24.14
N LEU A 750 6.29 18.34 -24.11
CA LEU A 750 7.58 17.82 -24.53
C LEU A 750 8.12 16.84 -23.49
N LYS A 751 8.33 15.58 -23.86
CA LYS A 751 8.86 14.53 -22.99
C LYS A 751 10.27 14.16 -23.44
N LEU A 752 11.24 14.29 -22.54
CA LEU A 752 12.66 14.08 -22.83
C LEU A 752 13.34 13.29 -21.71
N CYS A 753 14.38 12.54 -22.06
CA CYS A 753 15.31 11.95 -21.10
C CYS A 753 16.73 11.94 -21.70
N LEU A 754 17.66 12.68 -21.08
CA LEU A 754 19.07 12.69 -21.48
C LEU A 754 19.80 11.54 -20.79
N ASP A 755 20.19 10.52 -21.53
CA ASP A 755 20.91 9.35 -21.01
C ASP A 755 22.42 9.66 -20.95
N ALA A 756 23.00 9.54 -19.76
CA ALA A 756 24.41 9.82 -19.53
C ALA A 756 24.99 8.93 -18.43
N THR A 757 26.22 8.44 -18.60
CA THR A 757 26.90 7.68 -17.55
C THR A 757 27.12 8.55 -16.31
N PRO A 758 27.00 8.03 -15.08
CA PRO A 758 27.33 8.78 -13.88
C PRO A 758 28.81 9.19 -13.82
N GLY A 759 29.13 10.28 -13.13
CA GLY A 759 30.51 10.77 -12.95
C GLY A 759 30.73 12.25 -13.23
N LEU A 760 29.76 12.93 -13.83
CA LEU A 760 29.72 14.39 -14.00
C LEU A 760 28.28 14.88 -13.90
N ASN A 761 28.05 15.99 -13.18
CA ASN A 761 26.72 16.57 -13.06
C ASN A 761 26.37 17.37 -14.32
N ILE A 762 25.60 16.73 -15.21
CA ILE A 762 25.09 17.30 -16.45
C ILE A 762 23.58 17.49 -16.32
N GLN A 763 23.09 18.67 -16.70
CA GLN A 763 21.66 18.95 -16.81
C GLN A 763 21.30 19.35 -18.25
N LEU A 764 20.23 18.77 -18.79
CA LEU A 764 19.65 19.19 -20.06
C LEU A 764 18.88 20.50 -19.83
N VAL A 765 19.16 21.50 -20.66
CA VAL A 765 18.46 22.77 -20.74
C VAL A 765 17.70 22.81 -22.06
N VAL A 766 16.42 23.16 -22.00
CA VAL A 766 15.59 23.43 -23.17
C VAL A 766 15.18 24.90 -23.11
N LEU A 767 15.70 25.70 -24.03
CA LEU A 767 15.30 27.10 -24.20
C LEU A 767 14.08 27.19 -25.12
N PHE A 768 13.08 27.96 -24.70
CA PHE A 768 11.90 28.28 -25.50
C PHE A 768 12.12 29.64 -26.17
N LEU A 769 12.02 29.68 -27.49
CA LEU A 769 12.29 30.85 -28.33
C LEU A 769 11.04 31.23 -29.15
N ASP A 770 10.82 32.53 -29.35
CA ASP A 770 9.76 33.06 -30.22
C ASP A 770 10.16 33.02 -31.71
N THR A 771 9.30 33.54 -32.59
CA THR A 771 9.54 33.62 -34.05
C THR A 771 10.74 34.50 -34.43
N HIS A 772 11.25 35.31 -33.50
CA HIS A 772 12.43 36.16 -33.69
C HIS A 772 13.66 35.60 -32.95
N GLU A 773 13.63 34.34 -32.53
CA GLU A 773 14.64 33.67 -31.71
C GLU A 773 14.92 34.34 -30.34
N GLN A 774 14.01 35.14 -29.82
CA GLN A 774 14.14 35.73 -28.49
C GLN A 774 13.70 34.74 -27.42
N ARG A 775 14.40 34.73 -26.28
CA ARG A 775 14.15 33.80 -25.17
C ARG A 775 12.85 34.14 -24.44
N ILE A 776 11.90 33.22 -24.49
CA ILE A 776 10.65 33.26 -23.72
C ILE A 776 10.84 32.66 -22.34
N GLY A 777 11.56 31.53 -22.27
CA GLY A 777 11.70 30.76 -21.04
C GLY A 777 12.72 29.64 -21.17
N HIS A 778 12.77 28.79 -20.14
CA HIS A 778 13.57 27.57 -20.20
C HIS A 778 13.01 26.49 -19.27
N SER A 779 13.32 25.25 -19.58
CA SER A 779 13.19 24.12 -18.67
C SER A 779 14.55 23.46 -18.48
N MET A 780 14.83 22.93 -17.29
CA MET A 780 16.10 22.29 -16.98
C MET A 780 15.88 21.06 -16.12
N ALA A 781 16.51 19.95 -16.46
CA ALA A 781 16.48 18.72 -15.68
C ALA A 781 17.84 18.02 -15.66
N PRO A 782 18.22 17.34 -14.56
CA PRO A 782 19.40 16.47 -14.54
C PRO A 782 19.34 15.39 -15.62
N ALA A 783 20.50 14.93 -16.09
CA ALA A 783 20.61 13.72 -16.88
C ALA A 783 20.04 12.51 -16.13
N ASN A 784 19.61 11.48 -16.87
CA ASN A 784 18.96 10.24 -16.42
C ASN A 784 17.60 10.43 -15.75
N ARG A 785 17.03 11.64 -15.80
CA ARG A 785 15.70 11.94 -15.27
C ARG A 785 14.72 12.18 -16.41
N ASN A 786 13.56 11.53 -16.32
CA ASN A 786 12.43 11.84 -17.20
C ASN A 786 11.97 13.28 -16.96
N GLN A 787 11.96 14.08 -18.01
CA GLN A 787 11.56 15.48 -18.01
C GLN A 787 10.28 15.62 -18.83
N THR A 788 9.28 16.29 -18.26
CA THR A 788 8.11 16.78 -19.01
C THR A 788 8.13 18.29 -18.95
N CYS A 789 8.09 18.92 -20.11
CA CYS A 789 8.07 20.36 -20.26
C CYS A 789 6.75 20.80 -20.92
N ASP A 790 6.00 21.65 -20.25
CA ASP A 790 4.95 22.42 -20.94
C ASP A 790 5.63 23.43 -21.87
N ILE A 791 5.19 23.49 -23.12
CA ILE A 791 5.73 24.43 -24.11
C ILE A 791 4.90 25.72 -24.03
N PRO A 792 5.50 26.89 -23.76
CA PRO A 792 4.78 28.17 -23.78
C PRO A 792 4.10 28.38 -25.15
N PRO A 793 2.86 28.90 -25.20
CA PRO A 793 2.11 29.06 -26.46
C PRO A 793 2.83 29.89 -27.54
N GLU A 794 3.67 30.84 -27.12
CA GLU A 794 4.44 31.73 -28.00
C GLU A 794 5.71 31.08 -28.56
N THR A 795 6.00 29.83 -28.22
CA THR A 795 7.23 29.14 -28.66
C THR A 795 7.14 28.72 -30.13
N ALA A 796 7.94 29.35 -30.98
CA ALA A 796 8.14 28.92 -32.36
C ALA A 796 9.30 27.92 -32.49
N HIS A 797 10.32 28.08 -31.65
CA HIS A 797 11.61 27.42 -31.77
C HIS A 797 12.15 26.96 -30.42
N LEU A 798 12.99 25.92 -30.44
CA LEU A 798 13.63 25.32 -29.27
C LEU A 798 15.14 25.29 -29.46
N ARG A 799 15.91 25.58 -28.41
CA ARG A 799 17.37 25.41 -28.41
C ARG A 799 17.79 24.54 -27.23
N LEU A 800 18.48 23.45 -27.52
CA LEU A 800 19.04 22.57 -26.49
C LEU A 800 20.28 23.20 -25.87
N GLY A 801 20.55 22.87 -24.61
CA GLY A 801 21.75 23.24 -23.90
C GLY A 801 22.11 22.21 -22.86
N LEU A 802 23.36 22.22 -22.43
CA LEU A 802 23.88 21.45 -21.30
C LEU A 802 24.38 22.42 -20.26
N ARG A 803 24.00 22.20 -19.00
CA ARG A 803 24.64 22.82 -17.85
C ARG A 803 25.57 21.78 -17.22
N VAL A 804 26.88 22.03 -17.28
CA VAL A 804 27.90 21.19 -16.65
C VAL A 804 28.29 21.81 -15.32
N TYR A 805 28.22 21.06 -14.22
CA TYR A 805 28.49 21.55 -12.87
C TYR A 805 29.63 20.74 -12.22
N GLY A 806 30.64 21.46 -11.72
CA GLY A 806 31.81 20.87 -11.06
C GLY A 806 32.73 20.07 -11.99
N SER A 807 33.72 19.40 -11.40
CA SER A 807 34.70 18.59 -12.12
C SER A 807 34.23 17.14 -12.26
N GLY A 808 34.69 16.45 -13.30
CA GLY A 808 34.34 15.05 -13.54
C GLY A 808 34.30 14.68 -15.02
N THR A 809 33.83 13.46 -15.29
CA THR A 809 33.64 12.96 -16.67
C THR A 809 32.35 12.17 -16.77
N ALA A 810 31.63 12.34 -17.88
CA ALA A 810 30.46 11.53 -18.23
C ALA A 810 30.37 11.34 -19.74
N ALA A 811 29.70 10.29 -20.16
CA ALA A 811 29.44 9.96 -21.55
C ALA A 811 27.93 10.05 -21.79
N ILE A 812 27.50 10.95 -22.69
CA ILE A 812 26.12 11.08 -23.14
C ILE A 812 25.90 10.07 -24.25
N THR A 813 24.99 9.12 -24.02
CA THR A 813 24.67 8.04 -24.95
C THR A 813 23.56 8.46 -25.92
N ALA A 814 22.51 9.10 -25.40
CA ALA A 814 21.38 9.54 -26.22
C ALA A 814 20.53 10.62 -25.54
N LEU A 815 19.76 11.37 -26.33
CA LEU A 815 18.58 12.09 -25.90
C LEU A 815 17.35 11.36 -26.41
N LEU A 816 16.59 10.76 -25.50
CA LEU A 816 15.37 10.04 -25.79
C LEU A 816 14.21 11.03 -25.95
N LEU A 817 13.47 10.89 -27.06
CA LEU A 817 12.19 11.57 -27.25
C LEU A 817 11.09 10.72 -26.61
N GLY A 818 10.71 11.10 -25.39
CA GLY A 818 9.81 10.34 -24.52
C GLY A 818 10.37 10.18 -23.11
N HIS A 819 9.72 9.31 -22.34
CA HIS A 819 10.17 8.94 -20.99
C HIS A 819 10.76 7.54 -21.01
N ARG A 820 11.84 7.36 -20.25
CA ARG A 820 12.35 6.03 -19.92
C ARG A 820 11.32 5.30 -19.07
N ASN A 821 11.09 4.02 -19.37
CA ASN A 821 10.29 3.18 -18.52
C ASN A 821 11.07 2.90 -17.21
N LEU A 822 10.62 3.48 -16.11
CA LEU A 822 11.20 3.32 -14.76
C LEU A 822 10.39 2.37 -13.90
N GLN A 823 9.57 1.52 -14.51
CA GLN A 823 8.79 0.50 -13.82
C GLN A 823 9.72 -0.48 -13.08
N PRO A 824 9.34 -0.92 -11.86
CA PRO A 824 10.08 -1.96 -11.14
C PRO A 824 10.40 -3.15 -12.03
N SER A 825 11.60 -3.69 -11.94
CA SER A 825 12.01 -4.91 -12.65
C SER A 825 11.26 -6.14 -12.14
N THR A 826 10.98 -6.17 -10.84
CA THR A 826 10.30 -7.26 -10.15
C THR A 826 9.15 -6.68 -9.31
N LEU A 827 8.03 -7.39 -9.29
CA LEU A 827 6.86 -7.05 -8.49
C LEU A 827 6.65 -8.12 -7.43
N LEU A 828 6.67 -7.73 -6.16
CA LEU A 828 6.62 -8.65 -5.04
C LEU A 828 5.19 -9.14 -4.82
N ALA A 829 5.00 -10.45 -4.92
CA ALA A 829 3.78 -11.15 -4.54
C ALA A 829 3.69 -11.31 -3.01
N LYS A 830 2.46 -11.26 -2.48
CA LYS A 830 2.10 -11.57 -1.09
C LYS A 830 1.36 -12.91 -0.95
N ALA A 831 0.84 -13.43 -2.07
CA ALA A 831 0.01 -14.63 -2.09
C ALA A 831 0.40 -15.55 -3.26
N ARG A 832 -0.07 -16.80 -3.21
CA ARG A 832 0.05 -17.78 -4.30
C ARG A 832 -1.10 -17.70 -5.32
N HIS A 833 -2.13 -16.92 -4.99
CA HIS A 833 -3.29 -16.69 -5.85
C HIS A 833 -3.30 -15.24 -6.33
N LEU A 834 -3.57 -15.06 -7.63
CA LEU A 834 -3.72 -13.74 -8.25
C LEU A 834 -5.15 -13.57 -8.76
N LEU A 835 -5.86 -12.56 -8.30
CA LEU A 835 -7.08 -12.11 -8.95
C LEU A 835 -6.75 -11.07 -10.01
N LEU A 836 -7.11 -11.37 -11.26
CA LEU A 836 -6.95 -10.48 -12.42
C LEU A 836 -8.32 -9.94 -12.85
N THR A 837 -8.43 -8.63 -13.00
CA THR A 837 -9.67 -8.00 -13.45
C THR A 837 -9.44 -6.71 -14.23
N ASN A 838 -10.42 -6.31 -15.03
CA ASN A 838 -10.39 -5.06 -15.77
C ASN A 838 -10.72 -3.85 -14.86
N HIS A 839 -11.52 -4.03 -13.80
CA HIS A 839 -11.87 -2.97 -12.87
C HIS A 839 -11.93 -3.50 -11.44
N TYR A 840 -11.67 -2.62 -10.48
CA TYR A 840 -11.78 -2.94 -9.06
C TYR A 840 -12.16 -1.65 -8.32
N PRO A 841 -13.02 -1.72 -7.29
CA PRO A 841 -13.50 -0.55 -6.59
C PRO A 841 -12.38 0.24 -5.88
N ALA A 842 -12.66 1.53 -5.67
CA ALA A 842 -11.85 2.46 -4.89
C ALA A 842 -12.79 3.37 -4.07
N TYR A 843 -12.27 4.07 -3.05
CA TYR A 843 -13.12 4.92 -2.19
C TYR A 843 -13.80 6.08 -2.95
N ASP A 844 -13.24 6.50 -4.09
CA ASP A 844 -13.78 7.50 -5.01
C ASP A 844 -14.49 6.90 -6.24
N ASP A 845 -14.42 5.58 -6.44
CA ASP A 845 -15.08 4.83 -7.52
C ASP A 845 -15.58 3.47 -6.99
N LEU A 846 -16.69 3.49 -6.25
CA LEU A 846 -17.27 2.31 -5.58
C LEU A 846 -17.95 1.34 -6.56
N TYR A 847 -18.23 1.77 -7.79
CA TYR A 847 -19.25 1.14 -8.64
C TYR A 847 -18.76 0.01 -9.52
N ARG A 848 -17.45 -0.07 -9.79
CA ARG A 848 -16.91 -1.02 -10.76
C ARG A 848 -16.43 -2.29 -10.09
N ASN A 849 -17.10 -3.41 -10.39
CA ASN A 849 -16.75 -4.76 -9.94
C ASN A 849 -16.80 -4.97 -8.41
N GLY A 850 -17.70 -4.28 -7.69
CA GLY A 850 -17.87 -4.43 -6.23
C GLY A 850 -18.10 -5.87 -5.76
N PHE A 851 -18.83 -6.68 -6.54
CA PHE A 851 -19.04 -8.10 -6.23
C PHE A 851 -17.74 -8.93 -6.28
N VAL A 852 -16.77 -8.54 -7.11
CA VAL A 852 -15.44 -9.17 -7.15
C VAL A 852 -14.71 -8.89 -5.84
N HIS A 853 -14.82 -7.66 -5.33
CA HIS A 853 -14.28 -7.28 -4.03
C HIS A 853 -14.90 -8.08 -2.87
N THR A 854 -16.23 -8.26 -2.87
CA THR A 854 -16.92 -9.10 -1.86
C THR A 854 -16.36 -10.53 -1.82
N ARG A 855 -16.05 -11.11 -2.99
CA ARG A 855 -15.40 -12.44 -3.07
C ARG A 855 -14.00 -12.42 -2.47
N VAL A 856 -13.18 -11.43 -2.78
CA VAL A 856 -11.82 -11.31 -2.20
C VAL A 856 -11.86 -11.21 -0.69
N ILE A 857 -12.72 -10.35 -0.14
CA ILE A 857 -12.91 -10.23 1.32
C ILE A 857 -13.34 -11.56 1.93
N ALA A 858 -14.24 -12.28 1.26
CA ALA A 858 -14.72 -13.57 1.72
C ALA A 858 -13.63 -14.66 1.69
N TYR A 859 -12.77 -14.69 0.66
CA TYR A 859 -11.62 -15.59 0.60
C TYR A 859 -10.64 -15.31 1.74
N GLN A 860 -10.34 -14.03 2.00
CA GLN A 860 -9.46 -13.62 3.10
C GLN A 860 -9.99 -14.05 4.47
N LYS A 861 -11.30 -13.89 4.72
CA LYS A 861 -11.96 -14.37 5.96
C LYS A 861 -11.90 -15.90 6.15
N ARG A 862 -11.61 -16.66 5.08
CA ARG A 862 -11.43 -18.12 5.10
C ARG A 862 -9.96 -18.53 5.06
N GLY A 863 -9.03 -17.59 5.28
CA GLY A 863 -7.59 -17.85 5.28
C GLY A 863 -6.92 -17.90 3.91
N ILE A 864 -7.65 -17.61 2.83
CA ILE A 864 -7.10 -17.62 1.47
C ILE A 864 -6.64 -16.22 1.08
N ALA A 865 -5.32 -16.03 1.09
CA ALA A 865 -4.69 -14.80 0.60
C ALA A 865 -4.73 -14.74 -0.94
N VAL A 866 -5.11 -13.57 -1.46
CA VAL A 866 -5.20 -13.29 -2.90
C VAL A 866 -4.60 -11.90 -3.16
N ASP A 867 -3.66 -11.81 -4.09
CA ASP A 867 -3.20 -10.53 -4.63
C ASP A 867 -4.19 -10.06 -5.71
N VAL A 868 -4.53 -8.76 -5.73
CA VAL A 868 -5.45 -8.20 -6.74
C VAL A 868 -4.68 -7.37 -7.76
N PHE A 869 -4.87 -7.67 -9.04
CA PHE A 869 -4.32 -6.92 -10.16
C PHE A 869 -5.40 -6.42 -11.10
N ARG A 870 -5.44 -5.10 -11.29
CA ARG A 870 -6.31 -4.37 -12.20
C ARG A 870 -5.53 -4.01 -13.46
N LEU A 871 -5.84 -4.66 -14.59
CA LEU A 871 -5.16 -4.39 -15.85
C LEU A 871 -5.66 -3.07 -16.47
N ARG A 872 -4.72 -2.18 -16.79
CA ARG A 872 -4.94 -0.91 -17.47
C ARG A 872 -3.88 -0.72 -18.54
N ALA A 873 -4.32 -0.60 -19.80
CA ALA A 873 -3.42 -0.33 -20.92
C ALA A 873 -2.62 0.96 -20.66
N ASN A 874 -1.32 0.93 -21.00
CA ASN A 874 -0.41 2.07 -20.91
C ASN A 874 -0.27 2.72 -19.51
N GLN A 875 -0.68 2.03 -18.44
CA GLN A 875 -0.55 2.52 -17.08
C GLN A 875 0.67 1.90 -16.37
N SER A 876 1.49 2.76 -15.78
CA SER A 876 2.54 2.39 -14.83
C SER A 876 1.98 1.59 -13.64
N ALA A 877 2.74 0.63 -13.11
CA ALA A 877 2.44 -0.02 -11.84
C ALA A 877 2.18 1.03 -10.76
N GLY A 878 1.03 0.92 -10.13
CA GLY A 878 0.62 1.70 -8.97
C GLY A 878 -0.13 0.82 -7.98
N TYR A 879 -0.08 1.21 -6.72
CA TYR A 879 -0.63 0.48 -5.59
C TYR A 879 -1.60 1.38 -4.83
N GLN A 880 -2.72 0.80 -4.45
CA GLN A 880 -3.71 1.41 -3.58
C GLN A 880 -4.29 0.34 -2.66
N GLU A 881 -5.11 0.78 -1.71
CA GLU A 881 -5.89 -0.11 -0.85
C GLU A 881 -7.37 0.26 -0.96
N PHE A 882 -8.22 -0.76 -0.83
CA PHE A 882 -9.66 -0.62 -0.68
C PHE A 882 -10.19 -1.67 0.29
N GLU A 883 -10.75 -1.23 1.42
CA GLU A 883 -11.29 -2.06 2.52
C GLU A 883 -10.34 -3.18 2.96
N ASN A 884 -9.11 -2.82 3.29
CA ASN A 884 -7.97 -3.67 3.65
C ASN A 884 -7.43 -4.59 2.54
N VAL A 885 -7.95 -4.50 1.32
CA VAL A 885 -7.42 -5.22 0.16
C VAL A 885 -6.45 -4.34 -0.61
N ASP A 886 -5.21 -4.80 -0.73
CA ASP A 886 -4.22 -4.15 -1.57
C ASP A 886 -4.53 -4.44 -3.05
N VAL A 887 -4.58 -3.39 -3.86
CA VAL A 887 -4.88 -3.44 -5.29
C VAL A 887 -3.69 -2.90 -6.06
N MET A 888 -3.13 -3.73 -6.93
CA MET A 888 -2.14 -3.30 -7.90
C MET A 888 -2.84 -2.93 -9.21
N THR A 889 -2.47 -1.82 -9.82
CA THR A 889 -2.90 -1.44 -11.18
C THR A 889 -1.68 -1.34 -12.07
N GLY A 890 -1.72 -1.87 -13.28
CA GLY A 890 -0.61 -1.75 -14.23
C GLY A 890 -0.93 -2.25 -15.63
N SER A 891 0.04 -2.19 -16.52
CA SER A 891 -0.04 -2.66 -17.90
C SER A 891 0.20 -4.17 -18.03
N GLN A 892 0.14 -4.68 -19.26
CA GLN A 892 0.48 -6.07 -19.59
C GLN A 892 1.93 -6.40 -19.19
N ASP A 893 2.87 -5.47 -19.35
CA ASP A 893 4.26 -5.64 -18.90
C ASP A 893 4.36 -5.86 -17.40
N SER A 894 3.56 -5.13 -16.61
CA SER A 894 3.49 -5.32 -15.16
C SER A 894 2.91 -6.69 -14.80
N LEU A 895 1.87 -7.13 -15.51
CA LEU A 895 1.29 -8.46 -15.32
C LEU A 895 2.28 -9.57 -15.68
N VAL A 896 3.04 -9.42 -16.77
CA VAL A 896 4.12 -10.33 -17.16
C VAL A 896 5.13 -10.46 -16.02
N LYS A 897 5.66 -9.35 -15.50
CA LYS A 897 6.64 -9.36 -14.40
C LYS A 897 6.11 -10.03 -13.13
N MET A 898 4.82 -9.91 -12.84
CA MET A 898 4.20 -10.61 -11.71
C MET A 898 4.19 -12.12 -11.92
N LEU A 899 3.80 -12.59 -13.11
CA LEU A 899 3.73 -14.02 -13.42
C LEU A 899 5.12 -14.65 -13.59
N GLU A 900 6.09 -13.93 -14.16
CA GLU A 900 7.49 -14.36 -14.28
C GLU A 900 8.17 -14.60 -12.93
N SER A 901 7.66 -14.00 -11.85
CA SER A 901 8.18 -14.25 -10.50
C SER A 901 8.03 -15.71 -10.04
N GLY A 902 7.17 -16.50 -10.70
CA GLY A 902 6.85 -17.87 -10.32
C GLY A 902 6.11 -17.99 -8.98
N SER A 903 5.63 -16.89 -8.41
CA SER A 903 4.96 -16.89 -7.10
C SER A 903 3.50 -17.35 -7.16
N TYR A 904 2.89 -17.34 -8.35
CA TYR A 904 1.46 -17.61 -8.54
C TYR A 904 1.21 -18.99 -9.17
N ASN A 905 0.39 -19.79 -8.51
CA ASN A 905 0.00 -21.12 -8.98
C ASN A 905 -1.39 -21.10 -9.63
N VAL A 906 -2.24 -20.15 -9.21
CA VAL A 906 -3.61 -19.99 -9.70
C VAL A 906 -3.90 -18.52 -9.98
N VAL A 907 -4.52 -18.25 -11.14
CA VAL A 907 -5.02 -16.93 -11.53
C VAL A 907 -6.55 -16.99 -11.65
N LEU A 908 -7.22 -16.16 -10.85
CA LEU A 908 -8.67 -15.98 -10.82
C LEU A 908 -9.02 -14.77 -11.69
N VAL A 909 -9.62 -14.98 -12.86
CA VAL A 909 -9.90 -13.92 -13.82
C VAL A 909 -11.37 -13.54 -13.80
N HIS A 910 -11.65 -12.24 -13.70
CA HIS A 910 -12.98 -11.67 -13.89
C HIS A 910 -12.99 -10.72 -15.08
N PHE A 911 -13.95 -10.91 -15.99
CA PHE A 911 -14.05 -10.16 -17.26
C PHE A 911 -12.79 -10.31 -18.13
N LEU A 912 -12.46 -11.56 -18.49
CA LEU A 912 -11.33 -11.84 -19.37
C LEU A 912 -11.46 -11.08 -20.69
N ASP A 913 -10.41 -10.38 -21.07
CA ASP A 913 -10.30 -9.66 -22.34
C ASP A 913 -9.07 -10.10 -23.15
N PRO A 914 -8.95 -9.70 -24.43
CA PRO A 914 -7.80 -10.06 -25.26
C PRO A 914 -6.45 -9.63 -24.71
N SER A 915 -6.37 -8.46 -24.05
CA SER A 915 -5.12 -7.92 -23.50
C SER A 915 -4.63 -8.76 -22.32
N MET A 916 -5.54 -9.20 -21.46
CA MET A 916 -5.24 -10.15 -20.38
C MET A 916 -4.79 -11.49 -20.96
N TRP A 917 -5.52 -12.02 -21.94
CA TRP A 917 -5.23 -13.33 -22.52
C TRP A 917 -3.88 -13.36 -23.25
N GLU A 918 -3.48 -12.27 -23.91
CA GLU A 918 -2.16 -12.15 -24.55
C GLU A 918 -1.00 -12.46 -23.59
N VAL A 919 -1.16 -12.08 -22.32
CA VAL A 919 -0.21 -12.39 -21.24
C VAL A 919 -0.44 -13.81 -20.71
N LEU A 920 -1.67 -14.12 -20.31
CA LEU A 920 -2.00 -15.39 -19.64
C LEU A 920 -1.71 -16.63 -20.49
N ARG A 921 -1.93 -16.55 -21.81
CA ARG A 921 -1.69 -17.69 -22.73
C ARG A 921 -0.25 -18.20 -22.68
N ARG A 922 0.72 -17.34 -22.32
CA ARG A 922 2.13 -17.70 -22.18
C ARG A 922 2.39 -18.63 -20.98
N TYR A 923 1.49 -18.62 -20.00
CA TYR A 923 1.59 -19.36 -18.75
C TYR A 923 0.50 -20.43 -18.59
N ALA A 924 -0.39 -20.59 -19.57
CA ALA A 924 -1.52 -21.52 -19.51
C ALA A 924 -1.11 -23.01 -19.44
N GLN A 925 0.18 -23.33 -19.55
CA GLN A 925 0.73 -24.68 -19.34
C GLN A 925 1.29 -24.91 -17.93
N SER A 926 1.65 -23.84 -17.20
CA SER A 926 2.30 -23.93 -15.88
C SER A 926 1.45 -23.36 -14.75
N ILE A 927 0.47 -22.51 -15.07
CA ILE A 927 -0.40 -21.84 -14.10
C ILE A 927 -1.85 -22.26 -14.38
N ARG A 928 -2.60 -22.52 -13.32
CA ARG A 928 -4.03 -22.78 -13.42
C ARG A 928 -4.80 -21.48 -13.57
N ILE A 929 -5.62 -21.38 -14.61
CA ILE A 929 -6.39 -20.18 -14.93
C ILE A 929 -7.87 -20.48 -14.76
N ILE A 930 -8.53 -19.78 -13.86
CA ILE A 930 -9.96 -19.95 -13.61
C ILE A 930 -10.65 -18.63 -13.98
N VAL A 931 -11.57 -18.67 -14.94
CA VAL A 931 -12.23 -17.47 -15.48
C VAL A 931 -13.72 -17.48 -15.10
N TRP A 932 -14.15 -16.50 -14.29
CA TRP A 932 -15.56 -16.23 -14.05
C TRP A 932 -16.12 -15.42 -15.22
N VAL A 933 -17.12 -15.99 -15.89
CA VAL A 933 -17.79 -15.39 -17.04
C VAL A 933 -19.09 -14.69 -16.57
N HIS A 934 -19.25 -13.40 -16.88
CA HIS A 934 -20.35 -12.55 -16.40
C HIS A 934 -21.38 -12.16 -17.48
N GLY A 935 -21.04 -12.35 -18.75
CA GLY A 935 -21.90 -12.08 -19.90
C GLY A 935 -21.39 -10.93 -20.77
N ALA A 936 -21.04 -9.79 -20.18
CA ALA A 936 -20.64 -8.61 -20.94
C ALA A 936 -19.38 -8.83 -21.81
N GLU A 937 -18.51 -9.74 -21.40
CA GLU A 937 -17.26 -10.10 -22.06
C GLU A 937 -17.42 -11.16 -23.15
N ILE A 938 -18.54 -11.91 -23.20
CA ILE A 938 -18.72 -13.05 -24.11
C ILE A 938 -19.99 -12.99 -24.96
N GLN A 939 -21.07 -12.41 -24.43
CA GLN A 939 -22.36 -12.37 -25.10
C GLN A 939 -22.30 -11.55 -26.40
N PRO A 940 -22.96 -12.04 -27.46
CA PRO A 940 -23.08 -11.34 -28.73
C PRO A 940 -24.09 -10.20 -28.68
N TRP A 941 -24.10 -9.39 -29.74
CA TRP A 941 -24.94 -8.18 -29.80
C TRP A 941 -26.44 -8.48 -29.71
N TRP A 942 -26.93 -9.60 -30.26
CA TRP A 942 -28.36 -9.94 -30.24
C TRP A 942 -28.88 -10.25 -28.83
N ARG A 943 -28.06 -10.84 -27.96
CA ARG A 943 -28.37 -11.03 -26.52
C ARG A 943 -28.34 -9.71 -25.74
N ARG A 944 -27.80 -8.64 -26.32
CA ARG A 944 -27.57 -7.33 -25.70
C ARG A 944 -28.28 -6.18 -26.42
N VAL A 945 -29.31 -6.49 -27.22
CA VAL A 945 -30.02 -5.52 -28.08
C VAL A 945 -30.56 -4.30 -27.33
N TYR A 946 -30.88 -4.46 -26.04
CA TYR A 946 -31.40 -3.39 -25.16
C TYR A 946 -30.38 -2.30 -24.79
N ASN A 947 -29.11 -2.43 -25.20
CA ASN A 947 -28.06 -1.47 -24.93
C ASN A 947 -27.88 -0.44 -26.07
N SER A 948 -28.52 -0.64 -27.22
CA SER A 948 -28.37 0.21 -28.40
C SER A 948 -29.67 0.95 -28.70
N ASN A 949 -29.64 2.28 -28.59
CA ASN A 949 -30.81 3.15 -28.81
C ASN A 949 -30.89 3.72 -30.24
N SER A 950 -29.89 3.46 -31.09
CA SER A 950 -29.83 3.90 -32.48
C SER A 950 -29.28 2.80 -33.39
N GLU A 951 -29.60 2.87 -34.69
CA GLU A 951 -29.09 1.90 -35.67
C GLU A 951 -27.57 2.00 -35.83
N GLU A 952 -26.98 3.20 -35.74
CA GLU A 952 -25.53 3.41 -35.73
C GLU A 952 -24.84 2.68 -34.56
N HIS A 953 -25.37 2.84 -33.34
CA HIS A 953 -24.85 2.12 -32.16
C HIS A 953 -25.03 0.60 -32.30
N ARG A 954 -26.08 0.14 -32.99
CA ARG A 954 -26.31 -1.28 -33.25
C ARG A 954 -25.29 -1.85 -34.23
N GLN A 955 -24.92 -1.11 -35.27
CA GLN A 955 -23.88 -1.52 -36.22
C GLN A 955 -22.50 -1.60 -35.54
N LEU A 956 -22.15 -0.63 -34.70
CA LEU A 956 -20.93 -0.71 -33.88
C LEU A 956 -20.95 -1.92 -32.94
N ALA A 957 -22.08 -2.17 -32.27
CA ALA A 957 -22.22 -3.34 -31.39
C ALA A 957 -22.08 -4.68 -32.13
N LYS A 958 -22.52 -4.77 -33.40
CA LYS A 958 -22.30 -5.95 -34.26
C LYS A 958 -20.82 -6.20 -34.51
N LEU A 959 -20.08 -5.17 -34.92
CA LEU A 959 -18.64 -5.27 -35.17
C LEU A 959 -17.86 -5.67 -33.91
N ASP A 960 -18.20 -5.09 -32.76
CA ASP A 960 -17.58 -5.44 -31.48
C ASP A 960 -17.95 -6.86 -31.02
N SER A 961 -19.17 -7.31 -31.34
CA SER A 961 -19.63 -8.68 -31.09
C SER A 961 -18.86 -9.69 -31.94
N GLU A 962 -18.63 -9.42 -33.22
CA GLU A 962 -17.85 -10.30 -34.11
C GLU A 962 -16.42 -10.48 -33.59
N LYS A 963 -15.73 -9.38 -33.24
CA LYS A 963 -14.38 -9.43 -32.65
C LYS A 963 -14.35 -10.27 -31.36
N ARG A 964 -15.37 -10.10 -30.52
CA ARG A 964 -15.49 -10.80 -29.23
C ARG A 964 -15.74 -12.29 -29.40
N LEU A 965 -16.71 -12.67 -30.23
CA LEU A 965 -16.98 -14.08 -30.53
C LEU A 965 -15.77 -14.74 -31.18
N HIS A 966 -15.10 -14.06 -32.11
CA HIS A 966 -13.87 -14.56 -32.73
C HIS A 966 -12.76 -14.81 -31.70
N PHE A 967 -12.57 -13.87 -30.76
CA PHE A 967 -11.63 -14.04 -29.65
C PHE A 967 -11.94 -15.28 -28.81
N TRP A 968 -13.19 -15.44 -28.35
CA TRP A 968 -13.59 -16.58 -27.52
C TRP A 968 -13.55 -17.91 -28.27
N HIS A 969 -13.98 -17.94 -29.52
CA HIS A 969 -13.89 -19.12 -30.37
C HIS A 969 -12.44 -19.59 -30.50
N ASN A 970 -11.51 -18.68 -30.83
CA ASN A 970 -10.08 -19.03 -30.96
C ASN A 970 -9.44 -19.44 -29.63
N LEU A 971 -9.92 -18.91 -28.51
CA LEU A 971 -9.40 -19.23 -27.18
C LEU A 971 -9.86 -20.62 -26.72
N LEU A 972 -11.11 -20.99 -27.00
CA LEU A 972 -11.76 -22.18 -26.47
C LEU A 972 -11.76 -23.39 -27.44
N ALA A 973 -11.31 -23.21 -28.69
CA ALA A 973 -11.20 -24.28 -29.68
C ALA A 973 -9.82 -24.31 -30.37
N PRO A 974 -8.81 -25.03 -29.82
CA PRO A 974 -8.88 -25.90 -28.64
C PRO A 974 -8.66 -25.14 -27.32
N MET A 975 -9.37 -25.58 -26.28
CA MET A 975 -9.27 -25.01 -24.93
C MET A 975 -7.99 -25.48 -24.21
N PRO A 976 -7.16 -24.58 -23.65
CA PRO A 976 -5.97 -24.96 -22.90
C PRO A 976 -6.28 -25.84 -21.68
N ALA A 977 -5.45 -26.85 -21.42
CA ALA A 977 -5.71 -27.86 -20.38
C ALA A 977 -5.87 -27.28 -18.97
N ASN A 978 -5.09 -26.26 -18.60
CA ASN A 978 -5.16 -25.63 -17.27
C ASN A 978 -6.14 -24.44 -17.21
N LEU A 979 -6.93 -24.22 -18.26
CA LEU A 979 -8.01 -23.24 -18.26
C LEU A 979 -9.31 -23.90 -17.79
N LYS A 980 -10.00 -23.25 -16.84
CA LYS A 980 -11.35 -23.62 -16.42
C LYS A 980 -12.27 -22.40 -16.44
N LEU A 981 -13.48 -22.54 -16.98
CA LEU A 981 -14.50 -21.49 -16.95
C LEU A 981 -15.49 -21.72 -15.81
N VAL A 982 -15.94 -20.64 -15.17
CA VAL A 982 -17.00 -20.66 -14.17
C VAL A 982 -18.16 -19.82 -14.69
N PHE A 983 -19.31 -20.47 -14.86
CA PHE A 983 -20.55 -19.81 -15.26
C PHE A 983 -21.48 -19.69 -14.05
N VAL A 984 -22.19 -18.56 -13.97
CA VAL A 984 -23.09 -18.28 -12.84
C VAL A 984 -24.42 -19.04 -12.89
N SER A 985 -24.80 -19.60 -14.04
CA SER A 985 -26.02 -20.39 -14.23
C SER A 985 -25.86 -21.37 -15.39
N ARG A 986 -26.68 -22.42 -15.40
CA ARG A 986 -26.63 -23.44 -16.47
C ARG A 986 -27.11 -22.85 -17.78
N HIS A 987 -28.22 -22.11 -17.77
CA HIS A 987 -28.79 -21.40 -18.90
C HIS A 987 -27.77 -20.49 -19.56
N PHE A 988 -26.97 -19.76 -18.76
CA PHE A 988 -25.94 -18.89 -19.33
C PHE A 988 -24.78 -19.68 -19.97
N ALA A 989 -24.37 -20.81 -19.38
CA ALA A 989 -23.38 -21.70 -20.01
C ALA A 989 -23.89 -22.28 -21.34
N GLU A 990 -25.14 -22.72 -21.38
CA GLU A 990 -25.81 -23.22 -22.59
C GLU A 990 -25.91 -22.13 -23.66
N GLU A 991 -26.31 -20.91 -23.29
CA GLU A 991 -26.36 -19.75 -24.20
C GLU A 991 -24.99 -19.47 -24.83
N VAL A 992 -23.93 -19.50 -24.03
CA VAL A 992 -22.57 -19.27 -24.53
C VAL A 992 -22.13 -20.37 -25.50
N MET A 993 -22.40 -21.64 -25.19
CA MET A 993 -22.07 -22.76 -26.07
C MET A 993 -22.87 -22.73 -27.38
N GLU A 994 -24.14 -22.33 -27.32
CA GLU A 994 -24.98 -22.08 -28.49
C GLU A 994 -24.39 -20.97 -29.36
N ASP A 995 -24.10 -19.81 -28.76
CA ASP A 995 -23.62 -18.63 -29.48
C ASP A 995 -22.20 -18.83 -30.07
N LEU A 996 -21.37 -19.69 -29.46
CA LEU A 996 -20.04 -20.07 -29.97
C LEU A 996 -20.09 -21.20 -31.03
N GLY A 997 -21.17 -21.98 -31.08
CA GLY A 997 -21.34 -23.08 -32.04
C GLY A 997 -20.65 -24.40 -31.67
N PHE A 998 -20.15 -24.56 -30.44
CA PHE A 998 -19.55 -25.82 -29.97
C PHE A 998 -19.70 -26.02 -28.45
N ARG A 999 -19.58 -27.27 -28.01
CA ARG A 999 -19.65 -27.67 -26.59
C ARG A 999 -18.28 -27.62 -25.94
N LEU A 1000 -18.23 -27.08 -24.73
CA LEU A 1000 -17.04 -27.14 -23.89
C LEU A 1000 -16.94 -28.52 -23.21
N PRO A 1001 -15.73 -29.04 -22.94
CA PRO A 1001 -15.58 -30.29 -22.19
C PRO A 1001 -16.08 -30.15 -20.75
N ASP A 1002 -16.83 -31.14 -20.25
CA ASP A 1002 -17.44 -31.13 -18.90
C ASP A 1002 -16.41 -30.90 -17.76
N ALA A 1003 -15.16 -31.34 -17.95
CA ALA A 1003 -14.11 -31.14 -16.96
C ALA A 1003 -13.56 -29.70 -16.93
N GLN A 1004 -13.79 -28.90 -17.96
CA GLN A 1004 -13.20 -27.57 -18.16
C GLN A 1004 -14.17 -26.41 -17.90
N TYR A 1005 -15.41 -26.68 -17.49
CA TYR A 1005 -16.28 -25.64 -16.95
C TYR A 1005 -17.04 -26.10 -15.71
N GLU A 1006 -17.54 -25.14 -14.92
CA GLU A 1006 -18.29 -25.40 -13.70
C GLU A 1006 -19.41 -24.38 -13.52
N ILE A 1007 -20.53 -24.79 -12.94
CA ILE A 1007 -21.64 -23.88 -12.62
C ILE A 1007 -21.53 -23.50 -11.14
N ILE A 1008 -21.13 -22.27 -10.86
CA ILE A 1008 -21.04 -21.73 -9.50
C ILE A 1008 -21.75 -20.38 -9.48
N HIS A 1009 -22.87 -20.31 -8.75
CA HIS A 1009 -23.71 -19.12 -8.66
C HIS A 1009 -23.02 -17.95 -7.94
N ASN A 1010 -23.56 -16.74 -8.07
CA ASN A 1010 -23.07 -15.62 -7.24
C ASN A 1010 -23.47 -15.80 -5.77
N PRO A 1011 -22.57 -15.46 -4.82
CA PRO A 1011 -22.83 -15.57 -3.39
C PRO A 1011 -23.75 -14.44 -2.92
N ILE A 1012 -24.67 -14.77 -2.01
CA ILE A 1012 -25.56 -13.83 -1.34
C ILE A 1012 -25.21 -13.78 0.15
N ASP A 1013 -24.85 -12.59 0.64
CA ASP A 1013 -24.49 -12.40 2.05
C ASP A 1013 -25.75 -12.43 2.94
N THR A 1014 -26.08 -13.61 3.42
CA THR A 1014 -27.25 -13.84 4.28
C THR A 1014 -27.08 -13.31 5.70
N VAL A 1015 -25.89 -12.82 6.06
CA VAL A 1015 -25.64 -12.14 7.34
C VAL A 1015 -25.96 -10.65 7.19
N LEU A 1016 -25.50 -10.01 6.12
CA LEU A 1016 -25.83 -8.62 5.82
C LEU A 1016 -27.31 -8.45 5.44
N PHE A 1017 -27.80 -9.30 4.53
CA PHE A 1017 -29.20 -9.37 4.10
C PHE A 1017 -29.95 -10.37 4.98
N SER A 1018 -29.88 -10.16 6.29
CA SER A 1018 -30.48 -11.04 7.30
C SER A 1018 -32.01 -11.07 7.17
N TYR A 1019 -32.58 -12.27 7.24
CA TYR A 1019 -34.02 -12.44 7.29
C TYR A 1019 -34.61 -11.98 8.62
N GLU A 1020 -35.65 -11.18 8.53
CA GLU A 1020 -36.58 -10.87 9.61
C GLU A 1020 -37.97 -11.21 9.09
N GLU A 1021 -38.79 -11.88 9.92
CA GLU A 1021 -40.15 -12.23 9.53
C GLU A 1021 -40.91 -10.96 9.10
N LYS A 1022 -41.44 -10.97 7.88
CA LYS A 1022 -42.12 -9.80 7.32
C LYS A 1022 -43.49 -9.64 7.96
N PRO A 1023 -43.76 -8.53 8.66
CA PRO A 1023 -45.12 -8.21 9.08
C PRO A 1023 -46.03 -8.22 7.87
N VAL A 1024 -47.22 -8.81 8.01
CA VAL A 1024 -48.14 -9.00 6.89
C VAL A 1024 -48.52 -7.68 6.21
N GLU A 1025 -48.49 -6.55 6.92
CA GLU A 1025 -48.75 -5.22 6.36
C GLU A 1025 -47.68 -4.73 5.38
N GLN A 1026 -46.47 -5.28 5.42
CA GLN A 1026 -45.43 -4.98 4.43
C GLN A 1026 -45.78 -5.51 3.03
N ARG A 1027 -46.81 -6.35 2.86
CA ARG A 1027 -47.37 -6.73 1.55
C ARG A 1027 -47.85 -5.52 0.73
N ARG A 1028 -48.08 -4.37 1.37
CA ARG A 1028 -48.48 -3.11 0.74
C ARG A 1028 -47.30 -2.19 0.42
N LYS A 1029 -46.07 -2.62 0.73
CA LYS A 1029 -44.84 -1.83 0.56
C LYS A 1029 -43.94 -2.46 -0.51
N ILE A 1030 -43.82 -1.77 -1.64
CA ILE A 1030 -43.13 -2.23 -2.85
C ILE A 1030 -41.84 -1.43 -3.03
N LEU A 1031 -40.72 -2.14 -3.11
CA LEU A 1031 -39.39 -1.58 -3.31
C LEU A 1031 -38.86 -1.95 -4.70
N SER A 1032 -38.24 -1.00 -5.39
CA SER A 1032 -37.51 -1.22 -6.64
C SER A 1032 -36.18 -0.49 -6.59
N ILE A 1033 -35.08 -1.25 -6.42
CA ILE A 1033 -33.72 -0.72 -6.47
C ILE A 1033 -33.07 -1.21 -7.76
N ARG A 1034 -32.92 -0.34 -8.76
CA ARG A 1034 -32.55 -0.74 -10.13
C ARG A 1034 -31.65 0.29 -10.83
N PRO A 1035 -30.68 -0.15 -11.66
CA PRO A 1035 -30.01 0.77 -12.56
C PRO A 1035 -30.97 1.25 -13.65
N TYR A 1036 -30.89 2.53 -14.01
CA TYR A 1036 -31.62 3.14 -15.13
C TYR A 1036 -30.67 3.39 -16.33
N ALA A 1037 -29.64 2.55 -16.45
CA ALA A 1037 -28.60 2.69 -17.47
C ALA A 1037 -28.99 2.08 -18.83
N SER A 1038 -29.94 1.15 -18.87
CA SER A 1038 -30.39 0.51 -20.11
C SER A 1038 -31.80 -0.09 -19.97
N ALA A 1039 -32.47 -0.33 -21.09
CA ALA A 1039 -33.80 -0.95 -21.13
C ALA A 1039 -33.78 -2.43 -20.66
N LYS A 1040 -32.61 -3.06 -20.50
CA LYS A 1040 -32.45 -4.42 -19.98
C LYS A 1040 -33.14 -4.61 -18.63
N TYR A 1041 -33.10 -3.59 -17.77
CA TYR A 1041 -33.64 -3.69 -16.41
C TYR A 1041 -35.17 -3.53 -16.34
N ALA A 1042 -35.81 -3.16 -17.45
CA ALA A 1042 -37.25 -3.03 -17.65
C ALA A 1042 -37.99 -2.13 -16.64
N ASN A 1043 -37.36 -1.02 -16.27
CA ASN A 1043 -37.98 -0.07 -15.34
C ASN A 1043 -39.26 0.56 -15.92
N ASP A 1044 -39.42 0.58 -17.24
CA ASP A 1044 -40.66 0.94 -17.94
C ASP A 1044 -41.84 -0.01 -17.62
N LEU A 1045 -41.57 -1.31 -17.45
CA LEU A 1045 -42.59 -2.27 -17.02
C LEU A 1045 -43.01 -2.03 -15.57
N SER A 1046 -42.06 -1.68 -14.69
CA SER A 1046 -42.36 -1.30 -13.31
C SER A 1046 -43.29 -0.09 -13.26
N VAL A 1047 -43.00 0.94 -14.07
CA VAL A 1047 -43.84 2.14 -14.20
C VAL A 1047 -45.24 1.77 -14.69
N ARG A 1048 -45.34 0.97 -15.76
CA ARG A 1048 -46.63 0.56 -16.31
C ARG A 1048 -47.45 -0.29 -15.32
N ALA A 1049 -46.81 -1.18 -14.57
CA ALA A 1049 -47.47 -1.98 -13.54
C ALA A 1049 -48.05 -1.09 -12.42
N ILE A 1050 -47.32 -0.04 -12.01
CA ILE A 1050 -47.79 0.93 -11.02
C ILE A 1050 -48.98 1.74 -11.55
N GLU A 1051 -48.96 2.17 -12.81
CA GLU A 1051 -50.11 2.85 -13.44
C GLU A 1051 -51.36 1.96 -13.49
N LEU A 1052 -51.20 0.66 -13.75
CA LEU A 1052 -52.31 -0.30 -13.72
C LEU A 1052 -52.85 -0.50 -12.30
N LEU A 1053 -51.96 -0.57 -11.30
CA LEU A 1053 -52.35 -0.62 -9.89
C LEU A 1053 -53.04 0.67 -9.43
N ALA A 1054 -52.76 1.82 -10.06
CA ALA A 1054 -53.43 3.08 -9.76
C ALA A 1054 -54.94 3.07 -10.05
N LEU A 1055 -55.42 2.06 -10.79
CA LEU A 1055 -56.84 1.83 -11.05
C LEU A 1055 -57.54 1.06 -9.92
N LYS A 1056 -56.79 0.53 -8.94
CA LYS A 1056 -57.34 -0.25 -7.82
C LYS A 1056 -57.84 0.67 -6.69
N PRO A 1057 -58.95 0.32 -6.00
CA PRO A 1057 -59.53 1.17 -4.95
C PRO A 1057 -58.60 1.37 -3.75
N TYR A 1058 -57.70 0.41 -3.48
CA TYR A 1058 -56.74 0.45 -2.38
C TYR A 1058 -55.36 1.04 -2.79
N PHE A 1059 -55.22 1.64 -3.97
CA PHE A 1059 -53.91 2.14 -4.43
C PHE A 1059 -53.28 3.14 -3.46
N ALA A 1060 -54.09 4.01 -2.85
CA ALA A 1060 -53.63 4.99 -1.87
C ALA A 1060 -53.06 4.36 -0.59
N GLU A 1061 -53.35 3.07 -0.32
CA GLU A 1061 -52.80 2.32 0.81
C GLU A 1061 -51.46 1.63 0.47
N LEU A 1062 -51.06 1.62 -0.81
CA LEU A 1062 -49.78 1.07 -1.26
C LEU A 1062 -48.68 2.11 -1.13
N GLU A 1063 -47.47 1.68 -0.78
CA GLU A 1063 -46.27 2.50 -0.75
C GLU A 1063 -45.28 1.99 -1.79
N PHE A 1064 -44.81 2.86 -2.69
CA PHE A 1064 -43.77 2.52 -3.66
C PHE A 1064 -42.50 3.31 -3.39
N HIS A 1065 -41.35 2.66 -3.44
CA HIS A 1065 -40.06 3.33 -3.35
C HIS A 1065 -39.14 2.87 -4.49
N LEU A 1066 -38.85 3.78 -5.40
CA LEU A 1066 -38.00 3.56 -6.56
C LEU A 1066 -36.68 4.30 -6.38
N VAL A 1067 -35.58 3.54 -6.33
CA VAL A 1067 -34.23 4.05 -6.13
C VAL A 1067 -33.33 3.58 -7.27
N GLY A 1068 -32.51 4.48 -7.77
CA GLY A 1068 -31.51 4.16 -8.78
C GLY A 1068 -30.92 5.40 -9.43
N ASP A 1069 -30.08 5.19 -10.42
CA ASP A 1069 -29.49 6.23 -11.24
C ASP A 1069 -29.21 5.68 -12.65
N GLY A 1070 -29.12 6.57 -13.63
CA GLY A 1070 -28.81 6.27 -15.01
C GLY A 1070 -29.48 7.23 -16.00
N THR A 1071 -29.05 7.12 -17.27
CA THR A 1071 -29.48 8.01 -18.35
C THR A 1071 -31.01 7.98 -18.60
N LEU A 1072 -31.67 6.87 -18.28
CA LEU A 1072 -33.12 6.70 -18.44
C LEU A 1072 -33.93 7.10 -17.19
N PHE A 1073 -33.29 7.54 -16.11
CA PHE A 1073 -33.94 7.73 -14.81
C PHE A 1073 -35.12 8.72 -14.88
N GLU A 1074 -34.84 9.94 -15.38
CA GLU A 1074 -35.84 11.01 -15.40
C GLU A 1074 -36.99 10.71 -16.36
N GLU A 1075 -36.67 10.26 -17.58
CA GLU A 1075 -37.67 9.93 -18.60
C GLU A 1075 -38.59 8.79 -18.14
N THR A 1076 -38.00 7.71 -17.61
CA THR A 1076 -38.77 6.52 -17.22
C THR A 1076 -39.71 6.81 -16.05
N LEU A 1077 -39.27 7.56 -15.04
CA LEU A 1077 -40.03 7.77 -13.81
C LEU A 1077 -40.97 8.99 -13.83
N ALA A 1078 -40.87 9.85 -14.85
CA ALA A 1078 -41.73 11.03 -14.99
C ALA A 1078 -43.23 10.75 -14.80
N PRO A 1079 -43.83 9.67 -15.36
CA PRO A 1079 -45.26 9.39 -15.21
C PRO A 1079 -45.71 9.14 -13.77
N LEU A 1080 -44.80 8.69 -12.89
CA LEU A 1080 -45.13 8.30 -11.52
C LEU A 1080 -45.10 9.46 -10.52
N ARG A 1081 -44.45 10.59 -10.87
CA ARG A 1081 -44.28 11.75 -9.96
C ARG A 1081 -45.60 12.38 -9.49
N LYS A 1082 -46.71 12.13 -10.22
CA LYS A 1082 -48.05 12.60 -9.87
C LYS A 1082 -48.68 11.86 -8.69
N TYR A 1083 -48.16 10.69 -8.32
CA TYR A 1083 -48.73 9.85 -7.27
C TYR A 1083 -48.09 10.14 -5.90
N PRO A 1084 -48.86 10.56 -4.88
CA PRO A 1084 -48.29 10.97 -3.58
C PRO A 1084 -47.71 9.81 -2.76
N ASN A 1085 -48.08 8.57 -3.10
CA ASN A 1085 -47.63 7.35 -2.45
C ASN A 1085 -46.42 6.69 -3.16
N VAL A 1086 -45.81 7.38 -4.14
CA VAL A 1086 -44.61 6.94 -4.85
C VAL A 1086 -43.42 7.83 -4.48
N LYS A 1087 -42.43 7.24 -3.82
CA LYS A 1087 -41.14 7.87 -3.49
C LYS A 1087 -40.10 7.54 -4.54
N ILE A 1088 -39.40 8.56 -5.04
CA ILE A 1088 -38.37 8.43 -6.08
C ILE A 1088 -37.06 9.06 -5.57
N GLU A 1089 -35.97 8.29 -5.57
CA GLU A 1089 -34.62 8.76 -5.19
C GLU A 1089 -33.62 8.52 -6.33
N ASN A 1090 -33.05 9.62 -6.86
CA ASN A 1090 -32.00 9.56 -7.90
C ASN A 1090 -30.61 9.47 -7.25
N ARG A 1091 -30.21 8.26 -6.88
CA ARG A 1091 -28.89 7.97 -6.32
C ARG A 1091 -28.63 6.47 -6.31
N PHE A 1092 -27.36 6.11 -6.12
CA PHE A 1092 -26.98 4.76 -5.75
C PHE A 1092 -27.00 4.56 -4.23
N LEU A 1093 -27.20 3.30 -3.83
CA LEU A 1093 -27.18 2.85 -2.44
C LEU A 1093 -26.00 1.92 -2.18
N ARG A 1094 -25.38 2.03 -1.01
CA ARG A 1094 -24.43 1.03 -0.50
C ARG A 1094 -25.17 -0.21 -0.02
N GLN A 1095 -24.50 -1.37 0.03
CA GLN A 1095 -25.16 -2.62 0.45
C GLN A 1095 -25.82 -2.53 1.85
N GLN A 1096 -25.22 -1.78 2.78
CA GLN A 1096 -25.83 -1.56 4.10
C GLN A 1096 -27.13 -0.74 4.02
N GLU A 1097 -27.21 0.25 3.11
CA GLU A 1097 -28.43 1.02 2.89
C GLU A 1097 -29.52 0.16 2.21
N ILE A 1098 -29.12 -0.69 1.27
CA ILE A 1098 -30.02 -1.67 0.62
C ILE A 1098 -30.59 -2.62 1.67
N ALA A 1099 -29.74 -3.22 2.52
CA ALA A 1099 -30.17 -4.11 3.60
C ALA A 1099 -31.11 -3.40 4.59
N ALA A 1100 -30.83 -2.14 4.95
CA ALA A 1100 -31.69 -1.34 5.82
C ALA A 1100 -33.07 -1.06 5.19
N LEU A 1101 -33.13 -0.78 3.88
CA LEU A 1101 -34.40 -0.65 3.16
C LEU A 1101 -35.14 -1.98 3.11
N HIS A 1102 -34.45 -3.09 2.83
CA HIS A 1102 -35.10 -4.40 2.78
C HIS A 1102 -35.87 -4.74 4.08
N LYS A 1103 -35.44 -4.25 5.25
CA LYS A 1103 -36.18 -4.44 6.51
C LYS A 1103 -37.56 -3.75 6.53
N GLN A 1104 -37.73 -2.69 5.74
CA GLN A 1104 -38.92 -1.83 5.77
C GLN A 1104 -39.98 -2.20 4.71
N TYR A 1105 -39.61 -3.00 3.70
CA TYR A 1105 -40.48 -3.36 2.56
C TYR A 1105 -40.71 -4.87 2.50
N GLY A 1106 -41.84 -5.28 1.90
CA GLY A 1106 -42.24 -6.68 1.78
C GLY A 1106 -42.18 -7.23 0.35
N ILE A 1107 -42.36 -6.38 -0.66
CA ILE A 1107 -42.36 -6.81 -2.07
C ILE A 1107 -41.18 -6.15 -2.81
N PHE A 1108 -40.47 -6.92 -3.63
CA PHE A 1108 -39.36 -6.42 -4.45
C PHE A 1108 -39.67 -6.51 -5.95
N LEU A 1109 -39.85 -5.36 -6.60
CA LEU A 1109 -40.20 -5.27 -8.01
C LEU A 1109 -38.94 -5.17 -8.89
N CYS A 1110 -38.67 -6.20 -9.67
CA CYS A 1110 -37.44 -6.32 -10.47
C CYS A 1110 -37.66 -7.06 -11.81
N PRO A 1111 -38.44 -6.52 -12.76
CA PRO A 1111 -38.85 -7.22 -13.98
C PRO A 1111 -37.78 -7.20 -15.09
N SER A 1112 -36.54 -7.63 -14.81
CA SER A 1112 -35.47 -7.70 -15.84
C SER A 1112 -35.95 -8.35 -17.14
N ARG A 1113 -35.56 -7.80 -18.30
CA ARG A 1113 -35.74 -8.44 -19.62
C ARG A 1113 -34.74 -9.56 -19.88
N ALA A 1114 -33.58 -9.49 -19.24
CA ALA A 1114 -32.54 -10.51 -19.29
C ALA A 1114 -31.66 -10.44 -18.04
N ASP A 1115 -31.25 -11.58 -17.51
CA ASP A 1115 -30.30 -11.70 -16.41
C ASP A 1115 -29.56 -13.04 -16.47
N THR A 1116 -28.26 -13.04 -16.14
CA THR A 1116 -27.48 -14.28 -16.02
C THR A 1116 -27.65 -14.92 -14.64
N HIS A 1117 -28.17 -14.16 -13.67
CA HIS A 1117 -28.53 -14.65 -12.32
C HIS A 1117 -29.68 -13.83 -11.72
N GLY A 1118 -29.45 -12.56 -11.40
CA GLY A 1118 -30.36 -11.70 -10.61
C GLY A 1118 -29.94 -11.48 -9.15
N VAL A 1119 -28.71 -11.02 -8.90
CA VAL A 1119 -28.15 -10.86 -7.52
C VAL A 1119 -29.02 -9.99 -6.62
N SER A 1120 -29.46 -8.81 -7.08
CA SER A 1120 -30.29 -7.90 -6.26
C SER A 1120 -31.65 -8.51 -5.89
N ARG A 1121 -32.23 -9.34 -6.77
CA ARG A 1121 -33.44 -10.11 -6.46
C ARG A 1121 -33.16 -11.09 -5.31
N ASP A 1122 -32.06 -11.82 -5.41
CA ASP A 1122 -31.68 -12.80 -4.41
C ASP A 1122 -31.29 -12.16 -3.06
N GLU A 1123 -30.68 -10.96 -3.05
CA GLU A 1123 -30.46 -10.16 -1.84
C GLU A 1123 -31.79 -9.77 -1.17
N ALA A 1124 -32.80 -9.39 -1.96
CA ALA A 1124 -34.13 -9.08 -1.46
C ALA A 1124 -34.84 -10.33 -0.90
N MET A 1125 -34.75 -11.46 -1.60
CA MET A 1125 -35.26 -12.75 -1.12
C MET A 1125 -34.58 -13.20 0.17
N ALA A 1126 -33.27 -12.98 0.30
CA ALA A 1126 -32.52 -13.28 1.52
C ALA A 1126 -33.05 -12.49 2.72
N SER A 1127 -33.45 -11.24 2.48
CA SER A 1127 -34.07 -10.37 3.48
C SER A 1127 -35.56 -10.66 3.70
N GLY A 1128 -36.16 -11.59 2.95
CA GLY A 1128 -37.57 -12.00 3.08
C GLY A 1128 -38.55 -11.28 2.16
N LEU A 1129 -38.11 -10.44 1.22
CA LEU A 1129 -39.03 -9.80 0.28
C LEU A 1129 -39.50 -10.79 -0.78
N VAL A 1130 -40.79 -10.71 -1.15
CA VAL A 1130 -41.34 -11.50 -2.26
C VAL A 1130 -40.98 -10.82 -3.58
N PRO A 1131 -40.18 -11.47 -4.45
CA PRO A 1131 -39.80 -10.88 -5.72
C PRO A 1131 -40.93 -10.96 -6.75
N ILE A 1132 -41.12 -9.87 -7.49
CA ILE A 1132 -41.98 -9.76 -8.67
C ILE A 1132 -41.05 -9.55 -9.86
N THR A 1133 -40.95 -10.54 -10.75
CA THR A 1133 -39.97 -10.55 -11.83
C THR A 1133 -40.48 -11.29 -13.06
N ASN A 1134 -39.69 -11.30 -14.15
CA ASN A 1134 -40.06 -11.98 -15.38
C ASN A 1134 -39.42 -13.38 -15.45
N GLY A 1135 -40.15 -14.38 -15.94
CA GLY A 1135 -39.67 -15.74 -16.19
C GLY A 1135 -38.82 -15.87 -17.46
N VAL A 1136 -37.71 -15.13 -17.54
CA VAL A 1136 -36.85 -15.06 -18.74
C VAL A 1136 -35.40 -15.43 -18.42
N THR A 1137 -34.66 -15.89 -19.42
CA THR A 1137 -33.22 -16.20 -19.31
C THR A 1137 -32.90 -17.13 -18.12
N ALA A 1138 -31.90 -16.81 -17.29
CA ALA A 1138 -31.52 -17.65 -16.15
C ALA A 1138 -32.44 -17.48 -14.92
N ILE A 1139 -33.39 -16.54 -14.93
CA ILE A 1139 -34.24 -16.22 -13.77
C ILE A 1139 -34.98 -17.46 -13.21
N PRO A 1140 -35.58 -18.34 -14.04
CA PRO A 1140 -36.25 -19.55 -13.57
C PRO A 1140 -35.34 -20.59 -12.86
N GLU A 1141 -34.02 -20.47 -12.93
CA GLU A 1141 -33.11 -21.34 -12.15
C GLU A 1141 -33.04 -20.95 -10.67
N PHE A 1142 -33.39 -19.71 -10.35
CA PHE A 1142 -33.24 -19.17 -9.00
C PHE A 1142 -34.58 -18.95 -8.31
N VAL A 1143 -35.64 -18.72 -9.07
CA VAL A 1143 -37.00 -18.52 -8.57
C VAL A 1143 -38.03 -19.32 -9.36
N ASP A 1144 -39.08 -19.75 -8.67
CA ASP A 1144 -40.26 -20.38 -9.24
C ASP A 1144 -41.54 -19.79 -8.59
N GLU A 1145 -42.72 -20.27 -9.00
CA GLU A 1145 -44.01 -19.79 -8.48
C GLU A 1145 -44.22 -20.05 -6.98
N ARG A 1146 -43.38 -20.88 -6.34
CA ARG A 1146 -43.46 -21.19 -4.90
C ARG A 1146 -42.73 -20.16 -4.04
N CYS A 1147 -41.91 -19.30 -4.64
CA CYS A 1147 -41.15 -18.28 -3.91
C CYS A 1147 -41.17 -16.89 -4.56
N ALA A 1148 -41.88 -16.72 -5.68
CA ALA A 1148 -41.91 -15.49 -6.46
C ALA A 1148 -43.22 -15.34 -7.24
N ILE A 1149 -43.47 -14.12 -7.73
CA ILE A 1149 -44.39 -13.89 -8.84
C ILE A 1149 -43.55 -13.83 -10.13
N LEU A 1150 -43.84 -14.72 -11.07
CA LEU A 1150 -43.20 -14.77 -12.39
C LEU A 1150 -44.17 -14.33 -13.47
N ALA A 1151 -43.89 -13.18 -14.09
CA ALA A 1151 -44.61 -12.69 -15.26
C ALA A 1151 -43.94 -13.17 -16.56
N PRO A 1152 -44.69 -13.32 -17.66
CA PRO A 1152 -44.10 -13.45 -19.00
C PRO A 1152 -43.23 -12.25 -19.38
N ALA A 1153 -42.39 -12.42 -20.41
CA ALA A 1153 -41.55 -11.34 -20.91
C ALA A 1153 -42.38 -10.13 -21.38
N ASN A 1154 -42.01 -8.92 -20.94
CA ASN A 1154 -42.68 -7.66 -21.31
C ASN A 1154 -44.16 -7.54 -20.89
N ASP A 1155 -44.61 -8.27 -19.87
CA ASP A 1155 -46.01 -8.29 -19.44
C ASP A 1155 -46.22 -7.48 -18.14
N ALA A 1156 -46.49 -6.19 -18.29
CA ALA A 1156 -46.78 -5.31 -17.15
C ALA A 1156 -48.13 -5.62 -16.46
N GLU A 1157 -49.08 -6.23 -17.17
CA GLU A 1157 -50.38 -6.61 -16.63
C GLU A 1157 -50.25 -7.79 -15.67
N ALA A 1158 -49.46 -8.80 -16.04
CA ALA A 1158 -49.14 -9.91 -15.15
C ALA A 1158 -48.35 -9.46 -13.91
N LEU A 1159 -47.42 -8.49 -14.05
CA LEU A 1159 -46.72 -7.91 -12.90
C LEU A 1159 -47.70 -7.21 -11.93
N ALA A 1160 -48.60 -6.38 -12.46
CA ALA A 1160 -49.62 -5.68 -11.67
C ALA A 1160 -50.60 -6.66 -11.01
N ALA A 1161 -51.07 -7.67 -11.75
CA ALA A 1161 -51.97 -8.71 -11.24
C ALA A 1161 -51.31 -9.52 -10.11
N GLY A 1162 -50.02 -9.83 -10.23
CA GLY A 1162 -49.27 -10.51 -9.19
C GLY A 1162 -49.08 -9.69 -7.91
N ILE A 1163 -48.80 -8.39 -8.04
CA ILE A 1163 -48.76 -7.47 -6.88
C ILE A 1163 -50.14 -7.40 -6.23
N ALA A 1164 -51.21 -7.22 -7.01
CA ALA A 1164 -52.58 -7.21 -6.50
C ALA A 1164 -52.91 -8.49 -5.73
N ARG A 1165 -52.53 -9.66 -6.26
CA ARG A 1165 -52.74 -10.96 -5.60
C ARG A 1165 -52.08 -11.06 -4.23
N LEU A 1166 -50.85 -10.53 -4.08
CA LEU A 1166 -50.15 -10.50 -2.78
C LEU A 1166 -50.80 -9.52 -1.80
N VAL A 1167 -51.26 -8.37 -2.29
CA VAL A 1167 -51.95 -7.37 -1.46
C VAL A 1167 -53.29 -7.92 -0.93
N GLU A 1168 -54.04 -8.60 -1.80
CA GLU A 1168 -55.37 -9.15 -1.54
C GLU A 1168 -55.33 -10.48 -0.75
N THR A 1169 -54.20 -11.21 -0.79
CA THR A 1169 -54.05 -12.54 -0.14
C THR A 1169 -52.90 -12.55 0.88
N PRO A 1170 -53.15 -12.14 2.14
CA PRO A 1170 -52.13 -12.06 3.20
C PRO A 1170 -51.34 -13.35 3.43
N GLN A 1171 -52.01 -14.50 3.38
CA GLN A 1171 -51.40 -15.82 3.58
C GLN A 1171 -50.37 -16.15 2.49
N LEU A 1172 -50.72 -15.88 1.23
CA LEU A 1172 -49.83 -16.10 0.09
C LEU A 1172 -48.54 -15.26 0.21
N PHE A 1173 -48.66 -14.00 0.66
CA PHE A 1173 -47.47 -13.16 0.90
C PHE A 1173 -46.54 -13.78 1.94
N HIS A 1174 -47.09 -14.25 3.07
CA HIS A 1174 -46.29 -14.87 4.13
C HIS A 1174 -45.61 -16.16 3.65
N GLU A 1175 -46.35 -17.05 2.97
CA GLU A 1175 -45.82 -18.30 2.40
C GLU A 1175 -44.67 -18.04 1.42
N LEU A 1176 -44.86 -17.13 0.46
CA LEU A 1176 -43.84 -16.80 -0.54
C LEU A 1176 -42.62 -16.11 0.08
N SER A 1177 -42.82 -15.28 1.11
CA SER A 1177 -41.72 -14.62 1.84
C SER A 1177 -40.81 -15.64 2.52
N MET A 1178 -41.39 -16.61 3.24
CA MET A 1178 -40.62 -17.70 3.87
C MET A 1178 -39.93 -18.58 2.82
N ALA A 1179 -40.64 -18.94 1.74
CA ALA A 1179 -40.10 -19.76 0.68
C ALA A 1179 -38.94 -19.07 -0.06
N ALA A 1180 -39.02 -17.76 -0.28
CA ALA A 1180 -37.95 -16.94 -0.88
C ALA A 1180 -36.67 -17.03 -0.05
N ARG A 1181 -36.77 -16.82 1.27
CA ARG A 1181 -35.61 -16.98 2.17
C ARG A 1181 -35.03 -18.40 2.10
N ALA A 1182 -35.88 -19.42 2.24
CA ALA A 1182 -35.44 -20.81 2.26
C ALA A 1182 -34.80 -21.24 0.93
N ARG A 1183 -35.16 -20.63 -0.20
CA ARG A 1183 -34.51 -20.84 -1.50
C ARG A 1183 -33.07 -20.34 -1.49
N ILE A 1184 -32.83 -19.12 -1.00
CA ILE A 1184 -31.48 -18.53 -0.92
C ILE A 1184 -30.56 -19.35 -0.02
N GLU A 1185 -31.01 -19.74 1.18
CA GLU A 1185 -30.21 -20.55 2.11
C GLU A 1185 -29.69 -21.84 1.46
N ARG A 1186 -30.57 -22.51 0.73
CA ARG A 1186 -30.30 -23.80 0.10
C ARG A 1186 -29.49 -23.69 -1.20
N GLN A 1187 -29.48 -22.56 -1.89
CA GLN A 1187 -28.87 -22.45 -3.22
C GLN A 1187 -27.70 -21.47 -3.31
N THR A 1188 -27.90 -20.22 -2.90
CA THR A 1188 -26.99 -19.09 -3.22
C THR A 1188 -26.38 -18.41 -1.99
N SER A 1189 -26.60 -18.95 -0.78
CA SER A 1189 -25.96 -18.43 0.42
C SER A 1189 -24.44 -18.38 0.28
N MET A 1190 -23.85 -17.26 0.71
CA MET A 1190 -22.42 -16.99 0.56
C MET A 1190 -21.55 -18.12 1.10
N ASN A 1191 -21.89 -18.69 2.27
CA ASN A 1191 -21.15 -19.81 2.85
C ASN A 1191 -21.11 -21.06 1.93
N ARG A 1192 -22.21 -21.36 1.23
CA ARG A 1192 -22.32 -22.51 0.34
C ARG A 1192 -21.54 -22.29 -0.95
N ILE A 1193 -21.68 -21.11 -1.55
CA ILE A 1193 -20.98 -20.76 -2.78
C ILE A 1193 -19.48 -20.70 -2.55
N LEU A 1194 -19.03 -20.05 -1.48
CA LEU A 1194 -17.61 -20.01 -1.13
C LEU A 1194 -17.02 -21.40 -0.92
N ALA A 1195 -17.75 -22.34 -0.32
CA ALA A 1195 -17.24 -23.71 -0.16
C ALA A 1195 -16.96 -24.38 -1.53
N GLN A 1196 -17.76 -24.10 -2.56
CA GLN A 1196 -17.54 -24.61 -3.92
C GLN A 1196 -16.34 -23.91 -4.58
N GLU A 1197 -16.24 -22.59 -4.44
CA GLU A 1197 -15.13 -21.81 -5.01
C GLU A 1197 -13.80 -22.15 -4.36
N LEU A 1198 -13.78 -22.32 -3.04
CA LEU A 1198 -12.56 -22.71 -2.32
C LEU A 1198 -12.11 -24.11 -2.73
N LYS A 1199 -13.03 -25.07 -2.89
CA LYS A 1199 -12.69 -26.39 -3.45
C LYS A 1199 -12.09 -26.29 -4.85
N LEU A 1200 -12.49 -25.27 -5.62
CA LEU A 1200 -11.93 -25.03 -6.93
C LEU A 1200 -10.55 -24.36 -6.84
N ILE A 1201 -10.33 -23.44 -5.90
CA ILE A 1201 -9.11 -22.63 -5.79
C ILE A 1201 -7.97 -23.39 -5.08
N ASP A 1202 -8.28 -24.13 -4.02
CA ASP A 1202 -7.32 -24.68 -3.03
C ASP A 1202 -6.91 -26.14 -3.31
N VAL A 1203 -6.71 -26.50 -4.59
CA VAL A 1203 -6.32 -27.86 -5.04
C VAL A 1203 -4.82 -27.96 -5.30
#